data_AF-A0A7C7RJY1-F1
#
_entry.id   AF-A0A7C7RJY1-F1
#
_cell.length_a   1.000
_cell.length_b   1.000
_cell.length_c   1.000
_cell.angle_alpha   90.00
_cell.angle_beta   90.00
_cell.angle_gamma   90.00
#
_symmetry.space_group_name_H-M   'P 1'
#
loop_
_entity.id
_entity.type
_entity.pdbx_description
1 polymer ?
#
loop_
_entity_poly.entity_id
_entity_poly.type
_entity_poly.pdbx_seq_one_letter_code
_entity_poly.pdbx_strand_id
1 'polypeptide(L)'
;MLTKKFTLHFLIIFLVVEIIIFKIFLDSGLLAGTDAIGHVGQVAYLSRSLRWLYAWRTWDLGFPENIRGLDFILVPLTLMVGNPSFATKLFVFACFILAGLAMYTLVLCRTQSHNASLIAAIIYILNNSLFIQYAEAHIFIIFSYAFAPLIFLFLDKALKTGSFKDTLNLALCLTVLITFFHPQMTYIYVFFTTFSLAVYALVPEKQGNFLLRLRKIFKVLAIGGILTFLLASFFFMPAIFGSISPYFMPGHPSTTRPLETYQYDPWLFLERIDYTNFTILLAMASATALLVTRRDRQVIFFILAGAMATFMAKGTQPPISEFFTWMYFNIPGLATFREYMRWLLMATLSYAFLVGILIARLELIVKDIKISKAVKKIRTWIQPIKILLPTGFMVAILVISSINVVLTSLSFINSTQTYTHQEKYVNALQWMGTIPGEFRVAEVSSLGYGENWITPGIVGVGYRDIFSDSYYIHDKPVLQTGGWVPEAENFFKFTQASGGWRRIGNLAELLGAFNVRYIILPPHAESRWVEVFKNQDGLYPALNYAGTLILENENWAQRVFASSRYGLVVGGRETMTSLLTIPNFNLNSYGLIFVDQNRLLFNTLAEDADSIIFSDGSYLDLIFTLLDDKYVIPLGRNLGSSNFKSDVGVEKGKLTFSNPILRLGGPVEWKLPFNIEKSDEYILWIRLAFDCQRGTLHIKLDEKMIGSLHPLGFNFKFSWVNLGTFHLERGTHTLTLSNHGATINEIDAIAIVPSQVMNLTAEKVLNSIRNFQGRIIIVKEAEDLFEGIYPLPFNASNGFATKITRSNMAEISIPKPGTYMIGLRLYAQPRMGIINFSIADKSFFKFYNIPAGENFIWLELGPTNLEVGKHRISISPTGTMVDVLVIYSLNEGEKRLGIEELFNISPPSVSFKQLNPTTYKVHVSSSQPFLLTLSYAYHPLWRAYIDGREHRSILSYTFANSFKIDKSGDLDITIYYLGQKYTEIGLVISLISLIVSILYLTFTSNLFRKFKKGLV
;
A
#
# COMPACT_ATOMS: atom_id res chain seq x y z
N MET A 1 26.96 -36.86 -29.20
CA MET A 1 27.87 -36.20 -28.22
C MET A 1 27.24 -34.95 -27.56
N LEU A 2 26.57 -34.07 -28.31
CA LEU A 2 25.93 -32.84 -27.77
C LEU A 2 24.93 -33.09 -26.62
N THR A 3 24.12 -34.14 -26.72
CA THR A 3 23.15 -34.51 -25.67
C THR A 3 23.82 -35.02 -24.39
N LYS A 4 24.86 -35.86 -24.50
CA LYS A 4 25.55 -36.44 -23.31
C LYS A 4 26.22 -35.37 -22.44
N LYS A 5 26.90 -34.38 -23.03
CA LYS A 5 27.54 -33.30 -22.26
C LYS A 5 26.53 -32.38 -21.56
N PHE A 6 25.44 -32.06 -22.26
CA PHE A 6 24.35 -31.31 -21.66
C PHE A 6 23.77 -32.05 -20.45
N THR A 7 23.45 -33.34 -20.59
CA THR A 7 22.94 -34.17 -19.47
C THR A 7 23.91 -34.18 -18.29
N LEU A 8 25.21 -34.37 -18.53
CA LEU A 8 26.21 -34.34 -17.45
C LEU A 8 26.24 -32.98 -16.74
N HIS A 9 26.24 -31.88 -17.50
CA HIS A 9 26.31 -30.53 -16.90
C HIS A 9 25.02 -30.18 -16.16
N PHE A 10 23.87 -30.65 -16.65
CA PHE A 10 22.61 -30.55 -15.93
C PHE A 10 22.67 -31.30 -14.59
N LEU A 11 23.17 -32.54 -14.58
CA LEU A 11 23.35 -33.31 -13.34
C LEU A 11 24.30 -32.61 -12.36
N ILE A 12 25.36 -31.95 -12.86
CA ILE A 12 26.25 -31.15 -12.01
C ILE A 12 25.51 -29.95 -11.41
N ILE A 13 24.75 -29.19 -12.21
CA ILE A 13 23.95 -28.06 -11.70
C ILE A 13 22.96 -28.55 -10.65
N PHE A 14 22.25 -29.65 -10.94
CA PHE A 14 21.31 -30.27 -10.02
C PHE A 14 22.00 -30.66 -8.69
N LEU A 15 23.13 -31.37 -8.76
CA LEU A 15 23.88 -31.79 -7.58
C LEU A 15 24.39 -30.59 -6.76
N VAL A 16 24.86 -29.53 -7.42
CA VAL A 16 25.28 -28.30 -6.74
C VAL A 16 24.10 -27.68 -5.99
N VAL A 17 22.95 -27.54 -6.65
CA VAL A 17 21.73 -27.00 -6.03
C VAL A 17 21.27 -27.88 -4.86
N GLU A 18 21.27 -29.19 -5.04
CA GLU A 18 20.98 -30.15 -3.99
C GLU A 18 21.91 -29.93 -2.78
N ILE A 19 23.22 -29.88 -2.97
CA ILE A 19 24.17 -29.68 -1.86
C ILE A 19 23.92 -28.37 -1.09
N ILE A 20 23.60 -27.26 -1.76
CA ILE A 20 23.44 -25.96 -1.08
C ILE A 20 22.10 -25.79 -0.36
N ILE A 21 21.01 -26.38 -0.87
CA ILE A 21 19.66 -26.17 -0.33
C ILE A 21 18.91 -27.46 0.00
N PHE A 22 19.57 -28.62 0.14
CA PHE A 22 18.88 -29.87 0.49
C PHE A 22 18.17 -29.80 1.85
N LYS A 23 18.67 -28.99 2.79
CA LYS A 23 18.08 -28.91 4.14
C LYS A 23 16.64 -28.42 4.09
N ILE A 24 16.21 -27.72 3.03
CA ILE A 24 14.80 -27.33 2.85
C ILE A 24 13.85 -28.54 2.90
N PHE A 25 14.30 -29.72 2.47
CA PHE A 25 13.49 -30.94 2.37
C PHE A 25 13.63 -31.89 3.57
N LEU A 26 14.57 -31.63 4.49
CA LEU A 26 14.76 -32.49 5.68
C LEU A 26 13.71 -32.24 6.77
N ASP A 27 13.05 -31.09 6.73
CA ASP A 27 12.08 -30.64 7.73
C ASP A 27 10.73 -30.36 7.06
N SER A 28 9.65 -30.74 7.73
CA SER A 28 8.26 -30.49 7.34
C SER A 28 7.80 -29.03 7.55
N GLY A 29 8.58 -28.21 8.27
CA GLY A 29 8.29 -26.81 8.56
C GLY A 29 8.18 -25.90 7.35
N LEU A 30 8.03 -24.59 7.59
CA LEU A 30 8.04 -23.56 6.55
C LEU A 30 9.45 -23.35 5.99
N LEU A 31 9.54 -22.69 4.83
CA LEU A 31 10.80 -22.09 4.38
C LEU A 31 11.24 -21.06 5.44
N ALA A 32 12.54 -20.99 5.75
CA ALA A 32 13.05 -19.94 6.61
C ALA A 32 13.13 -18.60 5.86
N GLY A 33 13.02 -17.49 6.59
CA GLY A 33 13.16 -16.15 6.02
C GLY A 33 12.02 -15.22 6.42
N THR A 34 12.28 -13.93 6.28
CA THR A 34 11.40 -12.83 6.71
C THR A 34 10.00 -12.92 6.10
N ASP A 35 9.88 -13.24 4.80
CA ASP A 35 8.61 -13.25 4.06
C ASP A 35 8.00 -14.64 3.83
N ALA A 36 8.64 -15.69 4.33
CA ALA A 36 8.28 -17.06 3.99
C ALA A 36 6.84 -17.42 4.38
N ILE A 37 6.42 -17.08 5.61
CA ILE A 37 5.07 -17.37 6.09
C ILE A 37 3.99 -16.64 5.29
N GLY A 38 4.23 -15.38 4.92
CA GLY A 38 3.31 -14.62 4.07
C GLY A 38 3.10 -15.29 2.71
N HIS A 39 4.17 -15.83 2.10
CA HIS A 39 4.06 -16.57 0.85
C HIS A 39 3.30 -17.90 0.99
N VAL A 40 3.63 -18.70 2.01
CA VAL A 40 2.96 -19.99 2.25
C VAL A 40 1.49 -19.78 2.59
N GLY A 41 1.21 -18.84 3.51
CA GLY A 41 -0.15 -18.51 3.92
C GLY A 41 -1.00 -17.99 2.78
N GLN A 42 -0.45 -17.11 1.95
CA GLN A 42 -1.11 -16.61 0.76
C GLN A 42 -1.49 -17.74 -0.21
N VAL A 43 -0.55 -18.59 -0.61
CA VAL A 43 -0.83 -19.66 -1.58
C VAL A 43 -1.82 -20.67 -0.99
N ALA A 44 -1.68 -21.00 0.29
CA ALA A 44 -2.61 -21.88 1.00
C ALA A 44 -4.03 -21.31 0.97
N TYR A 45 -4.21 -20.04 1.30
CA TYR A 45 -5.50 -19.36 1.27
C TYR A 45 -6.11 -19.30 -0.13
N LEU A 46 -5.30 -18.94 -1.13
CA LEU A 46 -5.72 -18.77 -2.52
C LEU A 46 -6.06 -20.10 -3.22
N SER A 47 -5.49 -21.22 -2.74
CA SER A 47 -5.76 -22.55 -3.28
C SER A 47 -7.16 -23.08 -2.97
N ARG A 48 -7.84 -22.50 -1.98
CA ARG A 48 -9.20 -22.90 -1.57
C ARG A 48 -10.25 -22.19 -2.44
N SER A 49 -11.33 -22.91 -2.77
CA SER A 49 -12.55 -22.35 -3.41
C SER A 49 -12.28 -21.47 -4.64
N LEU A 50 -11.22 -21.78 -5.41
CA LEU A 50 -10.79 -21.02 -6.58
C LEU A 50 -10.53 -19.52 -6.31
N ARG A 51 -10.21 -19.14 -5.06
CA ARG A 51 -10.03 -17.74 -4.64
C ARG A 51 -9.01 -16.98 -5.48
N TRP A 52 -7.97 -17.66 -5.95
CA TRP A 52 -6.92 -17.08 -6.80
C TRP A 52 -7.42 -16.49 -8.12
N LEU A 53 -8.58 -16.93 -8.64
CA LEU A 53 -9.18 -16.43 -9.88
C LEU A 53 -10.05 -15.18 -9.70
N TYR A 54 -10.24 -14.72 -8.46
CA TYR A 54 -11.05 -13.54 -8.18
C TYR A 54 -10.21 -12.27 -8.09
N ALA A 55 -10.75 -11.18 -8.64
CA ALA A 55 -10.14 -9.86 -8.68
C ALA A 55 -10.25 -9.08 -7.35
N TRP A 56 -11.03 -9.58 -6.39
CA TRP A 56 -11.18 -8.98 -5.07
C TRP A 56 -10.57 -9.89 -4.00
N ARG A 57 -9.64 -9.35 -3.20
CA ARG A 57 -9.09 -10.02 -2.02
C ARG A 57 -9.90 -9.62 -0.80
N THR A 58 -10.22 -10.62 0.01
CA THR A 58 -11.09 -10.48 1.19
C THR A 58 -10.30 -10.25 2.48
N TRP A 59 -8.97 -10.34 2.43
CA TRP A 59 -8.09 -10.10 3.58
C TRP A 59 -8.21 -8.67 4.09
N ASP A 60 -7.96 -8.48 5.39
CA ASP A 60 -8.01 -7.16 6.01
C ASP A 60 -9.39 -6.50 5.75
N LEU A 61 -9.40 -5.23 5.34
CA LEU A 61 -10.57 -4.51 4.86
C LEU A 61 -10.89 -4.77 3.38
N GLY A 62 -10.16 -5.63 2.68
CA GLY A 62 -10.37 -6.01 1.29
C GLY A 62 -9.83 -4.99 0.28
N PHE A 63 -9.39 -5.46 -0.88
CA PHE A 63 -8.82 -4.61 -1.93
C PHE A 63 -8.84 -5.32 -3.30
N PRO A 64 -8.81 -4.56 -4.42
CA PRO A 64 -8.64 -5.18 -5.73
C PRO A 64 -7.24 -5.76 -5.88
N GLU A 65 -7.10 -6.96 -6.42
CA GLU A 65 -5.79 -7.52 -6.78
C GLU A 65 -5.90 -8.24 -8.12
N ASN A 66 -4.99 -7.92 -9.05
CA ASN A 66 -4.87 -8.67 -10.29
C ASN A 66 -4.38 -10.09 -9.99
N ILE A 67 -4.80 -11.07 -10.81
CA ILE A 67 -4.24 -12.42 -10.73
C ILE A 67 -2.74 -12.32 -11.01
N ARG A 68 -1.90 -12.80 -10.10
CA ARG A 68 -0.45 -12.71 -10.25
C ARG A 68 0.01 -13.89 -11.08
N GLY A 69 0.97 -13.67 -11.97
CA GLY A 69 1.49 -14.72 -12.85
C GLY A 69 1.98 -15.95 -12.08
N LEU A 70 2.68 -15.76 -10.95
CA LEU A 70 3.17 -16.86 -10.13
C LEU A 70 2.05 -17.72 -9.50
N ASP A 71 0.83 -17.20 -9.36
CA ASP A 71 -0.30 -17.98 -8.85
C ASP A 71 -0.64 -19.13 -9.82
N PHE A 72 -0.39 -18.97 -11.14
CA PHE A 72 -0.51 -20.04 -12.15
C PHE A 72 0.50 -21.19 -11.97
N ILE A 73 1.51 -21.02 -11.11
CA ILE A 73 2.48 -22.07 -10.77
C ILE A 73 2.23 -22.57 -9.35
N LEU A 74 2.21 -21.67 -8.38
CA LEU A 74 2.20 -22.03 -6.96
C LEU A 74 0.87 -22.64 -6.50
N VAL A 75 -0.27 -22.14 -7.00
CA VAL A 75 -1.59 -22.68 -6.62
C VAL A 75 -1.80 -24.09 -7.18
N PRO A 76 -1.62 -24.36 -8.49
CA PRO A 76 -1.69 -25.74 -9.00
C PRO A 76 -0.69 -26.66 -8.32
N LEU A 77 0.55 -26.21 -8.06
CA LEU A 77 1.55 -27.03 -7.37
C LEU A 77 1.11 -27.40 -5.94
N THR A 78 0.50 -26.46 -5.22
CA THR A 78 -0.06 -26.70 -3.88
C THR A 78 -1.22 -27.67 -3.93
N LEU A 79 -2.12 -27.53 -4.91
CA LEU A 79 -3.23 -28.46 -5.09
C LEU A 79 -2.77 -29.87 -5.46
N MET A 80 -1.71 -29.99 -6.27
CA MET A 80 -1.15 -31.28 -6.68
C MET A 80 -0.45 -32.01 -5.52
N VAL A 81 0.29 -31.29 -4.67
CA VAL A 81 1.06 -31.91 -3.58
C VAL A 81 0.27 -31.96 -2.26
N GLY A 82 -0.77 -31.15 -2.11
CA GLY A 82 -1.60 -31.08 -0.90
C GLY A 82 -0.95 -30.37 0.29
N ASN A 83 0.26 -29.83 0.14
CA ASN A 83 0.97 -29.11 1.19
C ASN A 83 1.59 -27.80 0.63
N PRO A 84 1.12 -26.61 1.08
CA PRO A 84 1.58 -25.32 0.56
C PRO A 84 3.03 -25.00 0.96
N SER A 85 3.49 -25.44 2.12
CA SER A 85 4.89 -25.28 2.53
C SER A 85 5.82 -26.05 1.60
N PHE A 86 5.51 -27.33 1.38
CA PHE A 86 6.30 -28.18 0.50
C PHE A 86 6.28 -27.70 -0.95
N ALA A 87 5.12 -27.27 -1.46
CA ALA A 87 5.01 -26.69 -2.80
C ALA A 87 5.89 -25.44 -2.95
N THR A 88 5.93 -24.58 -1.93
CA THR A 88 6.77 -23.37 -1.91
C THR A 88 8.26 -23.72 -1.92
N LYS A 89 8.69 -24.70 -1.11
CA LYS A 89 10.07 -25.21 -1.10
C LYS A 89 10.49 -25.82 -2.43
N LEU A 90 9.62 -26.65 -3.01
CA LEU A 90 9.84 -27.26 -4.33
C LEU A 90 9.97 -26.19 -5.43
N PHE A 91 9.15 -25.14 -5.37
CA PHE A 91 9.23 -24.03 -6.30
C PHE A 91 10.55 -23.25 -6.18
N VAL A 92 10.99 -22.93 -4.95
CA VAL A 92 12.30 -22.26 -4.72
C VAL A 92 13.44 -23.14 -5.24
N PHE A 93 13.43 -24.43 -4.94
CA PHE A 93 14.41 -25.38 -5.47
C PHE A 93 14.44 -25.40 -7.00
N ALA A 94 13.26 -25.44 -7.64
CA ALA A 94 13.14 -25.37 -9.09
C ALA A 94 13.66 -24.04 -9.66
N CYS A 95 13.50 -22.92 -8.96
CA CYS A 95 14.04 -21.62 -9.38
C CYS A 95 15.58 -21.62 -9.42
N PHE A 96 16.25 -22.27 -8.48
CA PHE A 96 17.72 -22.39 -8.50
C PHE A 96 18.20 -23.20 -9.71
N ILE A 97 17.53 -24.31 -10.02
CA ILE A 97 17.82 -25.11 -11.23
C ILE A 97 17.56 -24.26 -12.49
N LEU A 98 16.43 -23.55 -12.53
CA LEU A 98 16.07 -22.66 -13.63
C LEU A 98 17.12 -21.56 -13.85
N ALA A 99 17.62 -20.93 -12.78
CA ALA A 99 18.64 -19.89 -12.86
C ALA A 99 19.92 -20.43 -13.52
N GLY A 100 20.38 -21.60 -13.08
CA GLY A 100 21.54 -22.27 -13.68
C GLY A 100 21.32 -22.61 -15.15
N LEU A 101 20.19 -23.23 -15.48
CA LEU A 101 19.86 -23.62 -16.85
C LEU A 101 19.66 -22.44 -17.79
N ALA A 102 19.02 -21.37 -17.32
CA ALA A 102 18.80 -20.15 -18.09
C ALA A 102 20.12 -19.47 -18.44
N MET A 103 20.99 -19.29 -17.46
CA MET A 103 22.33 -18.72 -17.68
C MET A 103 23.20 -19.64 -18.55
N TYR A 104 23.20 -20.95 -18.26
CA TYR A 104 23.89 -21.94 -19.08
C TYR A 104 23.47 -21.84 -20.55
N THR A 105 22.17 -21.74 -20.82
CA THR A 105 21.63 -21.70 -22.18
C THR A 105 21.98 -20.39 -22.89
N LEU A 106 21.92 -19.26 -22.18
CA LEU A 106 22.33 -17.95 -22.70
C LEU A 106 23.79 -17.97 -23.15
N VAL A 107 24.69 -18.42 -22.28
CA VAL A 107 26.13 -18.49 -22.57
C VAL A 107 26.45 -19.55 -23.62
N LEU A 108 25.78 -20.71 -23.61
CA LEU A 108 25.99 -21.77 -24.59
C LEU A 108 25.60 -21.32 -25.99
N CYS A 109 24.44 -20.67 -26.13
CA CYS A 109 23.99 -20.15 -27.42
C CYS A 109 24.98 -19.14 -28.00
N ARG A 110 25.67 -18.36 -27.14
CA ARG A 110 26.64 -17.37 -27.59
C ARG A 110 28.03 -17.94 -27.86
N THR A 111 28.56 -18.77 -26.95
CA THR A 111 29.96 -19.22 -26.95
C THR A 111 30.17 -20.57 -27.61
N GLN A 112 29.13 -21.40 -27.68
CA GLN A 112 29.20 -22.83 -28.05
C GLN A 112 30.13 -23.66 -27.15
N SER A 113 30.53 -23.15 -25.97
CA SER A 113 31.32 -23.90 -24.98
C SER A 113 30.44 -24.35 -23.80
N HIS A 114 30.32 -25.66 -23.63
CA HIS A 114 29.61 -26.26 -22.50
C HIS A 114 30.27 -25.97 -21.14
N ASN A 115 31.59 -25.85 -21.11
CA ASN A 115 32.36 -25.64 -19.89
C ASN A 115 32.24 -24.19 -19.41
N ALA A 116 32.42 -23.23 -20.32
CA ALA A 116 32.14 -21.81 -20.08
C ALA A 116 30.71 -21.59 -19.57
N SER A 117 29.75 -22.29 -20.16
CA SER A 117 28.33 -22.20 -19.79
C SER A 117 28.06 -22.77 -18.39
N LEU A 118 28.71 -23.89 -18.03
CA LEU A 118 28.59 -24.49 -16.70
C LEU A 118 29.17 -23.57 -15.63
N ILE A 119 30.36 -23.00 -15.85
CA ILE A 119 30.99 -22.11 -14.86
C ILE A 119 30.18 -20.82 -14.70
N ALA A 120 29.68 -20.24 -15.80
CA ALA A 120 28.79 -19.09 -15.72
C ALA A 120 27.51 -19.40 -14.93
N ALA A 121 26.92 -20.58 -15.13
CA ALA A 121 25.74 -21.04 -14.37
C ALA A 121 26.04 -21.18 -12.87
N ILE A 122 27.18 -21.76 -12.51
CA ILE A 122 27.61 -21.92 -11.11
C ILE A 122 27.80 -20.56 -10.44
N ILE A 123 28.50 -19.62 -11.08
CA ILE A 123 28.69 -18.25 -10.57
C ILE A 123 27.34 -17.54 -10.42
N TYR A 124 26.42 -17.76 -11.36
CA TYR A 124 25.10 -17.15 -11.34
C TYR A 124 24.18 -17.69 -10.23
N ILE A 125 24.35 -18.94 -9.80
CA ILE A 125 23.61 -19.49 -8.66
C ILE A 125 24.30 -19.18 -7.33
N LEU A 126 25.63 -19.19 -7.29
CA LEU A 126 26.42 -19.09 -6.05
C LEU A 126 27.00 -17.69 -5.92
N ASN A 127 26.14 -16.72 -5.62
CA ASN A 127 26.52 -15.33 -5.35
C ASN A 127 25.72 -14.72 -4.18
N ASN A 128 26.31 -13.72 -3.54
CA ASN A 128 25.74 -13.06 -2.37
C ASN A 128 24.41 -12.34 -2.66
N SER A 129 24.23 -11.78 -3.87
CA SER A 129 22.98 -11.10 -4.21
C SER A 129 21.79 -12.05 -4.19
N LEU A 130 21.93 -13.26 -4.73
CA LEU A 130 20.89 -14.28 -4.67
C LEU A 130 20.73 -14.86 -3.25
N PHE A 131 21.83 -15.07 -2.52
CA PHE A 131 21.80 -15.56 -1.14
C PHE A 131 20.95 -14.68 -0.23
N ILE A 132 21.07 -13.36 -0.31
CA ILE A 132 20.26 -12.45 0.52
C ILE A 132 18.77 -12.59 0.19
N GLN A 133 18.41 -12.65 -1.08
CA GLN A 133 17.01 -12.85 -1.48
C GLN A 133 16.47 -14.21 -1.00
N TYR A 134 17.32 -15.24 -0.96
CA TYR A 134 16.99 -16.53 -0.38
C TYR A 134 16.81 -16.46 1.15
N ALA A 135 17.74 -15.82 1.86
CA ALA A 135 17.69 -15.67 3.32
C ALA A 135 16.48 -14.86 3.79
N GLU A 136 16.00 -13.92 2.98
CA GLU A 136 14.78 -13.14 3.24
C GLU A 136 13.50 -13.84 2.76
N ALA A 137 13.62 -14.95 2.04
CA ALA A 137 12.53 -15.65 1.36
C ALA A 137 11.77 -14.78 0.33
N HIS A 138 12.48 -13.95 -0.43
CA HIS A 138 11.90 -13.13 -1.52
C HIS A 138 11.64 -13.96 -2.79
N ILE A 139 10.69 -14.88 -2.72
CA ILE A 139 10.42 -15.91 -3.74
C ILE A 139 10.16 -15.31 -5.14
N PHE A 140 9.39 -14.22 -5.20
CA PHE A 140 9.06 -13.54 -6.46
C PHE A 140 10.32 -12.94 -7.12
N ILE A 141 11.27 -12.45 -6.31
CA ILE A 141 12.54 -11.88 -6.81
C ILE A 141 13.47 -12.99 -7.27
N ILE A 142 13.56 -14.09 -6.52
CA ILE A 142 14.34 -15.29 -6.91
C ILE A 142 13.86 -15.83 -8.25
N PHE A 143 12.55 -15.94 -8.47
CA PHE A 143 12.00 -16.34 -9.77
C PHE A 143 12.34 -15.34 -10.88
N SER A 144 12.16 -14.04 -10.61
CA SER A 144 12.48 -12.96 -11.57
C SER A 144 13.94 -13.04 -12.02
N TYR A 145 14.85 -13.24 -11.07
CA TYR A 145 16.27 -13.45 -11.32
C TYR A 145 16.51 -14.70 -12.15
N ALA A 146 15.98 -15.85 -11.72
CA ALA A 146 16.17 -17.14 -12.40
C ALA A 146 15.76 -17.11 -13.89
N PHE A 147 14.68 -16.39 -14.21
CA PHE A 147 14.14 -16.33 -15.56
C PHE A 147 14.82 -15.26 -16.45
N ALA A 148 15.43 -14.23 -15.86
CA ALA A 148 15.97 -13.08 -16.59
C ALA A 148 16.91 -13.39 -17.77
N PRO A 149 17.84 -14.39 -17.70
CA PRO A 149 18.71 -14.71 -18.84
C PRO A 149 17.95 -15.12 -20.11
N LEU A 150 16.76 -15.71 -19.98
CA LEU A 150 15.94 -16.13 -21.12
C LEU A 150 15.38 -14.93 -21.90
N ILE A 151 15.07 -13.82 -21.21
CA ILE A 151 14.56 -12.59 -21.84
C ILE A 151 15.60 -12.09 -22.86
N PHE A 152 16.86 -11.95 -22.43
CA PHE A 152 17.94 -11.47 -23.29
C PHE A 152 18.30 -12.47 -24.39
N LEU A 153 18.21 -13.78 -24.11
CA LEU A 153 18.42 -14.83 -25.12
C LEU A 153 17.40 -14.75 -26.26
N PHE A 154 16.11 -14.69 -25.94
CA PHE A 154 15.06 -14.67 -26.96
C PHE A 154 14.91 -13.31 -27.64
N LEU A 155 15.24 -12.22 -26.95
CA LEU A 155 15.35 -10.89 -27.56
C LEU A 155 16.41 -10.90 -28.67
N ASP A 156 17.60 -11.40 -28.35
CA ASP A 156 18.69 -11.50 -29.32
C ASP A 156 18.33 -12.40 -30.51
N LYS A 157 17.72 -13.57 -30.26
CA LYS A 157 17.26 -14.47 -31.33
C LYS A 157 16.24 -13.80 -32.23
N ALA A 158 15.22 -13.16 -31.66
CA ALA A 158 14.18 -12.46 -32.40
C ALA A 158 14.75 -11.34 -33.28
N LEU A 159 15.71 -10.55 -32.76
CA LEU A 159 16.37 -9.48 -33.51
C LEU A 159 17.33 -10.02 -34.60
N LYS A 160 17.96 -11.17 -34.38
CA LYS A 160 18.84 -11.80 -35.37
C LYS A 160 18.05 -12.40 -36.53
N THR A 161 17.06 -13.24 -36.24
CA THR A 161 16.31 -13.99 -37.26
C THR A 161 15.15 -13.19 -37.86
N GLY A 162 14.48 -12.34 -37.08
CA GLY A 162 13.25 -11.67 -37.48
C GLY A 162 12.08 -12.62 -37.77
N SER A 163 12.19 -13.87 -37.32
CA SER A 163 11.20 -14.93 -37.56
C SER A 163 10.03 -14.80 -36.58
N PHE A 164 8.81 -15.13 -37.03
CA PHE A 164 7.63 -15.10 -36.15
C PHE A 164 7.79 -16.06 -34.96
N LYS A 165 8.43 -17.22 -35.16
CA LYS A 165 8.68 -18.19 -34.08
C LYS A 165 9.54 -17.60 -32.96
N ASP A 166 10.62 -16.90 -33.30
CA ASP A 166 11.49 -16.29 -32.29
C ASP A 166 10.83 -15.07 -31.65
N THR A 167 10.06 -14.30 -32.41
CA THR A 167 9.24 -13.20 -31.87
C THR A 167 8.16 -13.73 -30.92
N LEU A 168 7.54 -14.87 -31.20
CA LEU A 168 6.56 -15.51 -30.31
C LEU A 168 7.23 -16.01 -29.02
N ASN A 169 8.41 -16.63 -29.10
CA ASN A 169 9.16 -17.03 -27.90
C ASN A 169 9.54 -15.80 -27.04
N LEU A 170 9.97 -14.70 -27.68
CA LEU A 170 10.18 -13.44 -26.98
C LEU A 170 8.89 -12.94 -26.33
N ALA A 171 7.75 -12.97 -27.05
CA ALA A 171 6.47 -12.52 -26.51
C ALA A 171 6.03 -13.31 -25.27
N LEU A 172 6.26 -14.64 -25.24
CA LEU A 172 6.05 -15.48 -24.06
C LEU A 172 6.97 -15.06 -22.90
N CYS A 173 8.26 -14.82 -23.15
CA CYS A 173 9.19 -14.32 -22.13
C CYS A 173 8.79 -12.93 -21.60
N LEU A 174 8.34 -12.02 -22.46
CA LEU A 174 7.87 -10.70 -22.07
C LEU A 174 6.55 -10.77 -21.27
N THR A 175 5.69 -11.75 -21.58
CA THR A 175 4.48 -12.03 -20.78
C THR A 175 4.87 -12.43 -19.36
N VAL A 176 5.85 -13.34 -19.21
CA VAL A 176 6.39 -13.73 -17.90
C VAL A 176 7.01 -12.54 -17.18
N LEU A 177 7.81 -11.72 -17.86
CA LEU A 177 8.42 -10.51 -17.31
C LEU A 177 7.38 -9.52 -16.75
N ILE A 178 6.25 -9.33 -17.44
CA ILE A 178 5.24 -8.35 -17.03
C ILE A 178 4.36 -8.89 -15.90
N THR A 179 4.02 -10.17 -15.93
CA THR A 179 2.96 -10.72 -15.07
C THR A 179 3.43 -11.61 -13.93
N PHE A 180 4.62 -12.23 -14.03
CA PHE A 180 5.14 -13.15 -13.01
C PHE A 180 6.24 -12.52 -12.14
N PHE A 181 6.91 -11.49 -12.63
CA PHE A 181 8.03 -10.90 -11.90
C PHE A 181 7.53 -10.04 -10.75
N HIS A 182 8.40 -9.88 -9.75
CA HIS A 182 8.20 -8.85 -8.74
C HIS A 182 8.22 -7.46 -9.42
N PRO A 183 7.32 -6.52 -9.10
CA PRO A 183 7.20 -5.22 -9.79
C PRO A 183 8.51 -4.45 -9.99
N GLN A 184 9.34 -4.36 -8.95
CA GLN A 184 10.66 -3.71 -9.04
C GLN A 184 11.62 -4.43 -10.01
N MET A 185 11.52 -5.76 -10.10
CA MET A 185 12.32 -6.55 -11.06
C MET A 185 11.77 -6.38 -12.48
N THR A 186 10.45 -6.30 -12.66
CA THR A 186 9.82 -5.96 -13.94
C THR A 186 10.37 -4.63 -14.45
N TYR A 187 10.40 -3.58 -13.61
CA TYR A 187 10.95 -2.29 -13.99
C TYR A 187 12.43 -2.39 -14.41
N ILE A 188 13.29 -3.03 -13.60
CA ILE A 188 14.72 -3.22 -13.91
C ILE A 188 14.89 -3.88 -15.28
N TYR A 189 14.20 -5.00 -15.51
CA TYR A 189 14.41 -5.78 -16.73
C TYR A 189 13.71 -5.19 -17.96
N VAL A 190 12.59 -4.46 -17.81
CA VAL A 190 12.01 -3.66 -18.91
C VAL A 190 12.96 -2.54 -19.32
N PHE A 191 13.58 -1.86 -18.34
CA PHE A 191 14.60 -0.85 -18.60
C PHE A 191 15.79 -1.44 -19.36
N PHE A 192 16.36 -2.56 -18.89
CA PHE A 192 17.50 -3.19 -19.57
C PHE A 192 17.15 -3.85 -20.90
N THR A 193 15.91 -4.32 -21.09
CA THR A 193 15.41 -4.79 -22.39
C THR A 193 15.37 -3.64 -23.39
N THR A 194 14.85 -2.48 -22.97
CA THR A 194 14.81 -1.26 -23.78
C THR A 194 16.23 -0.76 -24.09
N PHE A 195 17.12 -0.79 -23.09
CA PHE A 195 18.53 -0.44 -23.27
C PHE A 195 19.23 -1.40 -24.25
N SER A 196 18.92 -2.70 -24.22
CA SER A 196 19.45 -3.69 -25.16
C SER A 196 19.04 -3.38 -26.61
N LEU A 197 17.80 -2.92 -26.82
CA LEU A 197 17.32 -2.44 -28.13
C LEU A 197 18.12 -1.23 -28.62
N ALA A 198 18.40 -0.27 -27.73
CA ALA A 198 19.22 0.90 -28.05
C ALA A 198 20.65 0.49 -28.44
N VAL A 199 21.28 -0.42 -27.68
CA VAL A 199 22.61 -0.95 -28.02
C VAL A 199 22.59 -1.67 -29.37
N TYR A 200 21.56 -2.47 -29.65
CA TYR A 200 21.40 -3.14 -30.95
C TYR A 200 21.29 -2.14 -32.11
N ALA A 201 20.53 -1.06 -31.92
CA ALA A 201 20.35 -0.01 -32.91
C ALA A 201 21.65 0.78 -33.16
N LEU A 202 22.39 1.14 -32.10
CA LEU A 202 23.53 2.05 -32.18
C LEU A 202 24.83 1.31 -32.53
N VAL A 203 25.15 0.20 -31.88
CA VAL A 203 26.43 -0.50 -32.04
C VAL A 203 26.41 -1.36 -33.30
N PRO A 204 27.21 -1.08 -34.34
CA PRO A 204 27.23 -1.89 -35.55
C PRO A 204 27.96 -3.22 -35.33
N GLU A 205 27.51 -4.26 -36.01
CA GLU A 205 28.13 -5.58 -36.11
C GLU A 205 28.07 -5.93 -37.58
N LYS A 206 29.18 -6.48 -38.11
CA LYS A 206 29.66 -6.70 -39.50
C LYS A 206 28.70 -6.63 -40.72
N GLN A 207 27.36 -6.59 -40.60
CA GLN A 207 26.38 -6.41 -41.67
C GLN A 207 25.15 -5.57 -41.24
N GLY A 208 24.70 -4.67 -42.13
CA GLY A 208 23.42 -3.95 -42.04
C GLY A 208 23.54 -2.46 -41.68
N ASN A 209 22.86 -1.59 -42.44
CA ASN A 209 22.77 -0.17 -42.14
C ASN A 209 21.84 0.10 -40.93
N PHE A 210 21.89 1.31 -40.39
CA PHE A 210 21.08 1.72 -39.23
C PHE A 210 19.57 1.53 -39.46
N LEU A 211 19.06 1.91 -40.63
CA LEU A 211 17.65 1.77 -41.02
C LEU A 211 17.15 0.32 -40.98
N LEU A 212 17.96 -0.64 -41.45
CA LEU A 212 17.59 -2.06 -41.41
C LEU A 212 17.43 -2.55 -39.96
N ARG A 213 18.31 -2.09 -39.06
CA ARG A 213 18.24 -2.45 -37.63
C ARG A 213 16.99 -1.88 -36.98
N LEU A 214 16.64 -0.63 -37.26
CA LEU A 214 15.40 -0.02 -36.78
C LEU A 214 14.16 -0.74 -37.31
N ARG A 215 14.12 -1.11 -38.60
CA ARG A 215 13.00 -1.89 -39.17
C ARG A 215 12.82 -3.23 -38.47
N LYS A 216 13.93 -3.93 -38.14
CA LYS A 216 13.88 -5.19 -37.38
C LYS A 216 13.34 -4.96 -35.98
N ILE A 217 13.81 -3.94 -35.26
CA ILE A 217 13.29 -3.59 -33.93
C ILE A 217 11.79 -3.33 -34.01
N PHE A 218 11.35 -2.47 -34.93
CA PHE A 218 9.92 -2.13 -35.09
C PHE A 218 9.07 -3.37 -35.37
N LYS A 219 9.50 -4.25 -36.29
CA LYS A 219 8.80 -5.50 -36.58
C LYS A 219 8.67 -6.39 -35.35
N VAL A 220 9.77 -6.59 -34.62
CA VAL A 220 9.81 -7.44 -33.42
C VAL A 220 8.95 -6.85 -32.31
N LEU A 221 8.98 -5.52 -32.11
CA LEU A 221 8.17 -4.84 -31.11
C LEU A 221 6.68 -4.79 -31.46
N ALA A 222 6.33 -4.56 -32.73
CA ALA A 222 4.92 -4.51 -33.14
C ALA A 222 4.26 -5.88 -32.97
N ILE A 223 4.87 -6.94 -33.52
CA ILE A 223 4.33 -8.30 -33.42
C ILE A 223 4.45 -8.80 -31.97
N GLY A 224 5.63 -8.67 -31.37
CA GLY A 224 5.90 -9.13 -30.01
C GLY A 224 5.03 -8.41 -28.98
N GLY A 225 4.86 -7.09 -29.10
CA GLY A 225 4.02 -6.28 -28.22
C GLY A 225 2.55 -6.67 -28.28
N ILE A 226 1.99 -6.85 -29.48
CA ILE A 226 0.59 -7.33 -29.65
C ILE A 226 0.44 -8.72 -29.03
N LEU A 227 1.34 -9.66 -29.34
CA LEU A 227 1.29 -11.00 -28.78
C LEU A 227 1.41 -11.00 -27.25
N THR A 228 2.33 -10.20 -26.70
CA THR A 228 2.48 -10.05 -25.24
C THR A 228 1.24 -9.45 -24.61
N PHE A 229 0.62 -8.43 -25.21
CA PHE A 229 -0.63 -7.85 -24.72
C PHE A 229 -1.76 -8.88 -24.69
N LEU A 230 -1.92 -9.65 -25.77
CA LEU A 230 -2.93 -10.71 -25.86
C LEU A 230 -2.68 -11.83 -24.85
N LEU A 231 -1.44 -12.29 -24.71
CA LEU A 231 -1.05 -13.31 -23.72
C LEU A 231 -1.20 -12.82 -22.27
N ALA A 232 -0.92 -11.55 -22.00
CA ALA A 232 -1.03 -10.91 -20.68
C ALA A 232 -2.40 -10.20 -20.45
N SER A 233 -3.41 -10.46 -21.28
CA SER A 233 -4.71 -9.78 -21.18
C SER A 233 -5.42 -10.00 -19.84
N PHE A 234 -5.20 -11.14 -19.16
CA PHE A 234 -5.69 -11.37 -17.79
C PHE A 234 -5.19 -10.33 -16.78
N PHE A 235 -4.04 -9.71 -17.04
CA PHE A 235 -3.44 -8.67 -16.22
C PHE A 235 -3.85 -7.27 -16.72
N PHE A 236 -3.78 -7.04 -18.03
CA PHE A 236 -4.05 -5.72 -18.62
C PHE A 236 -5.53 -5.32 -18.62
N MET A 237 -6.45 -6.23 -18.95
CA MET A 237 -7.88 -5.90 -19.05
C MET A 237 -8.45 -5.33 -17.74
N PRO A 238 -8.33 -6.01 -16.58
CA PRO A 238 -8.78 -5.44 -15.31
C PRO A 238 -8.07 -4.12 -14.98
N ALA A 239 -6.77 -3.98 -15.26
CA ALA A 239 -6.04 -2.75 -15.02
C ALA A 239 -6.55 -1.56 -15.87
N ILE A 240 -6.82 -1.77 -17.16
CA ILE A 240 -7.34 -0.74 -18.09
C ILE A 240 -8.71 -0.22 -17.64
N PHE A 241 -9.55 -1.10 -17.10
CA PHE A 241 -10.90 -0.74 -16.63
C PHE A 241 -10.97 -0.39 -15.13
N GLY A 242 -9.82 -0.13 -14.49
CA GLY A 242 -9.75 0.42 -13.14
C GLY A 242 -9.82 -0.60 -12.01
N SER A 243 -9.70 -1.90 -12.29
CA SER A 243 -9.51 -2.97 -11.30
C SER A 243 -8.03 -3.33 -11.20
N ILE A 244 -7.23 -2.42 -10.63
CA ILE A 244 -5.79 -2.59 -10.45
C ILE A 244 -5.44 -2.66 -8.97
N SER A 245 -4.41 -3.44 -8.62
CA SER A 245 -3.92 -3.44 -7.25
C SER A 245 -3.52 -2.02 -6.80
N PRO A 246 -3.90 -1.56 -5.59
CA PRO A 246 -3.69 -0.18 -5.16
C PRO A 246 -2.21 0.23 -5.10
N TYR A 247 -1.32 -0.71 -4.79
CA TYR A 247 0.12 -0.48 -4.79
C TYR A 247 0.74 -0.37 -6.20
N PHE A 248 -0.04 -0.45 -7.28
CA PHE A 248 0.40 -0.02 -8.62
C PHE A 248 -0.04 1.41 -8.96
N MET A 249 -0.86 2.05 -8.10
CA MET A 249 -1.32 3.41 -8.33
C MET A 249 -0.16 4.39 -8.13
N PRO A 250 0.07 5.33 -9.08
CA PRO A 250 1.10 6.35 -8.93
C PRO A 250 0.95 7.15 -7.64
N GLY A 251 2.05 7.33 -6.90
CA GLY A 251 2.05 8.10 -5.65
C GLY A 251 1.60 7.32 -4.41
N HIS A 252 1.31 6.02 -4.51
CA HIS A 252 0.94 5.21 -3.36
C HIS A 252 2.11 5.13 -2.34
N PRO A 253 1.89 5.41 -1.04
CA PRO A 253 2.97 5.46 -0.03
C PRO A 253 3.81 4.19 0.06
N SER A 254 3.19 3.01 -0.09
CA SER A 254 3.91 1.72 -0.06
C SER A 254 4.89 1.52 -1.23
N THR A 255 4.77 2.31 -2.29
CA THR A 255 5.69 2.28 -3.44
C THR A 255 6.81 3.29 -3.30
N THR A 256 6.61 4.39 -2.57
CA THR A 256 7.60 5.48 -2.48
C THR A 256 8.27 5.52 -1.12
N ARG A 257 9.59 5.45 -1.07
CA ARG A 257 10.36 5.72 0.16
C ARG A 257 11.07 7.07 0.04
N PRO A 258 11.05 7.94 1.06
CA PRO A 258 11.77 9.21 1.03
C PRO A 258 13.26 9.00 0.73
N LEU A 259 13.86 9.94 -0.01
CA LEU A 259 15.28 9.85 -0.37
C LEU A 259 16.21 9.78 0.86
N GLU A 260 15.79 10.41 1.96
CA GLU A 260 16.50 10.45 3.25
C GLU A 260 16.67 9.07 3.88
N THR A 261 15.71 8.16 3.69
CA THR A 261 15.79 6.79 4.22
C THR A 261 17.01 6.04 3.65
N TYR A 262 17.46 6.41 2.44
CA TYR A 262 18.64 5.83 1.79
C TYR A 262 19.96 6.49 2.21
N GLN A 263 19.96 7.48 3.08
CA GLN A 263 21.21 8.07 3.56
C GLN A 263 21.81 7.28 4.72
N TYR A 264 20.97 6.61 5.53
CA TYR A 264 21.39 5.99 6.79
C TYR A 264 21.55 4.46 6.74
N ASP A 265 20.78 3.75 5.91
CA ASP A 265 20.67 2.28 5.94
C ASP A 265 21.40 1.50 4.80
N PRO A 266 21.54 2.00 3.55
CA PRO A 266 22.01 1.16 2.46
C PRO A 266 23.47 0.70 2.56
N TRP A 267 24.32 1.40 3.32
CA TRP A 267 25.71 1.00 3.52
C TRP A 267 25.83 -0.35 4.23
N LEU A 268 25.00 -0.63 5.22
CA LEU A 268 24.99 -1.92 5.93
C LEU A 268 24.71 -3.09 4.97
N PHE A 269 23.78 -2.91 4.03
CA PHE A 269 23.48 -3.93 3.02
C PHE A 269 24.59 -4.06 1.97
N LEU A 270 25.17 -2.94 1.52
CA LEU A 270 26.30 -2.95 0.59
C LEU A 270 27.54 -3.64 1.19
N GLU A 271 27.81 -3.42 2.48
CA GLU A 271 28.84 -4.12 3.23
C GLU A 271 28.57 -5.62 3.31
N ARG A 272 27.33 -6.03 3.61
CA ARG A 272 26.93 -7.45 3.62
C ARG A 272 27.10 -8.15 2.26
N ILE A 273 27.02 -7.40 1.16
CA ILE A 273 27.19 -7.95 -0.20
C ILE A 273 28.66 -7.93 -0.65
N ASP A 274 29.56 -7.32 0.13
CA ASP A 274 30.94 -7.04 -0.28
C ASP A 274 30.98 -6.28 -1.62
N TYR A 275 30.17 -5.21 -1.67
CA TYR A 275 29.92 -4.44 -2.87
C TYR A 275 31.22 -3.98 -3.57
N THR A 276 32.19 -3.48 -2.80
CA THR A 276 33.47 -2.99 -3.33
C THR A 276 34.20 -4.09 -4.10
N ASN A 277 34.40 -5.28 -3.52
CA ASN A 277 35.10 -6.36 -4.20
C ASN A 277 34.32 -6.85 -5.42
N PHE A 278 32.99 -6.92 -5.35
CA PHE A 278 32.15 -7.26 -6.49
C PHE A 278 32.31 -6.25 -7.65
N THR A 279 32.30 -4.95 -7.37
CA THR A 279 32.46 -3.91 -8.41
C THR A 279 33.82 -3.97 -9.09
N ILE A 280 34.89 -4.22 -8.32
CA ILE A 280 36.25 -4.39 -8.85
C ILE A 280 36.29 -5.59 -9.80
N LEU A 281 35.73 -6.73 -9.39
CA LEU A 281 35.68 -7.93 -10.22
C LEU A 281 34.89 -7.70 -11.52
N LEU A 282 33.74 -7.04 -11.43
CA LEU A 282 32.95 -6.70 -12.60
C LEU A 282 33.70 -5.76 -13.56
N ALA A 283 34.41 -4.77 -13.03
CA ALA A 283 35.23 -3.86 -13.82
C ALA A 283 36.38 -4.60 -14.53
N MET A 284 37.10 -5.47 -13.81
CA MET A 284 38.17 -6.31 -14.36
C MET A 284 37.64 -7.24 -15.46
N ALA A 285 36.51 -7.91 -15.23
CA ALA A 285 35.86 -8.77 -16.21
C ALA A 285 35.42 -7.98 -17.45
N SER A 286 34.86 -6.78 -17.25
CA SER A 286 34.42 -5.89 -18.33
C SER A 286 35.57 -5.42 -19.20
N ALA A 287 36.64 -4.90 -18.59
CA ALA A 287 37.84 -4.44 -19.29
C ALA A 287 38.48 -5.58 -20.09
N THR A 288 38.62 -6.75 -19.47
CA THR A 288 39.22 -7.93 -20.12
C THR A 288 38.34 -8.45 -21.26
N ALA A 289 37.02 -8.51 -21.07
CA ALA A 289 36.09 -9.01 -22.09
C ALA A 289 36.04 -8.10 -23.32
N LEU A 290 36.10 -6.78 -23.12
CA LEU A 290 36.15 -5.80 -24.20
C LEU A 290 37.44 -5.94 -25.03
N LEU A 291 38.58 -6.15 -24.36
CA LEU A 291 39.87 -6.36 -25.02
C LEU A 291 39.87 -7.60 -25.92
N VAL A 292 39.23 -8.68 -25.47
CA VAL A 292 39.29 -10.00 -26.12
C VAL A 292 38.21 -10.21 -27.20
N THR A 293 37.02 -9.61 -27.06
CA THR A 293 35.90 -9.86 -27.99
C THR A 293 35.59 -8.75 -28.98
N ARG A 294 36.18 -7.55 -28.80
CA ARG A 294 36.10 -6.35 -29.67
C ARG A 294 34.88 -6.27 -30.60
N ARG A 295 33.94 -5.36 -30.29
CA ARG A 295 32.73 -5.04 -31.08
C ARG A 295 31.62 -6.10 -31.06
N ASP A 296 31.62 -6.98 -30.06
CA ASP A 296 30.47 -7.85 -29.78
C ASP A 296 29.37 -7.05 -29.07
N ARG A 297 28.20 -6.88 -29.73
CA ARG A 297 27.10 -6.06 -29.20
C ARG A 297 26.58 -6.56 -27.86
N GLN A 298 26.52 -7.88 -27.65
CA GLN A 298 26.03 -8.44 -26.39
C GLN A 298 27.02 -8.21 -25.26
N VAL A 299 28.32 -8.41 -25.54
CA VAL A 299 29.37 -8.12 -24.55
C VAL A 299 29.34 -6.64 -24.18
N ILE A 300 29.23 -5.75 -25.17
CA ILE A 300 29.09 -4.30 -24.92
C ILE A 300 27.84 -4.00 -24.09
N PHE A 301 26.70 -4.60 -24.44
CA PHE A 301 25.47 -4.44 -23.66
C PHE A 301 25.66 -4.86 -22.21
N PHE A 302 26.18 -6.06 -21.93
CA PHE A 302 26.34 -6.54 -20.56
C PHE A 302 27.42 -5.77 -19.78
N ILE A 303 28.45 -5.24 -20.43
CA ILE A 303 29.40 -4.30 -19.79
C ILE A 303 28.67 -3.03 -19.35
N LEU A 304 27.97 -2.37 -20.26
CA LEU A 304 27.25 -1.13 -19.97
C LEU A 304 26.11 -1.37 -18.97
N ALA A 305 25.40 -2.49 -19.09
CA ALA A 305 24.33 -2.87 -18.20
C ALA A 305 24.85 -3.16 -16.79
N GLY A 306 25.96 -3.89 -16.66
CA GLY A 306 26.62 -4.13 -15.39
C GLY A 306 27.06 -2.84 -14.72
N ALA A 307 27.76 -1.96 -15.44
CA ALA A 307 28.20 -0.67 -14.91
C ALA A 307 27.03 0.22 -14.46
N MET A 308 25.98 0.31 -15.27
CA MET A 308 24.78 1.08 -14.94
C MET A 308 24.03 0.47 -13.76
N ALA A 309 23.85 -0.85 -13.72
CA ALA A 309 23.20 -1.54 -12.61
C ALA A 309 23.95 -1.36 -11.28
N THR A 310 25.28 -1.44 -11.30
CA THR A 310 26.13 -1.14 -10.16
C THR A 310 25.98 0.32 -9.72
N PHE A 311 26.01 1.27 -10.65
CA PHE A 311 25.78 2.68 -10.34
C PHE A 311 24.41 2.94 -9.70
N MET A 312 23.35 2.30 -10.21
CA MET A 312 21.99 2.43 -9.65
C MET A 312 21.90 1.80 -8.26
N ALA A 313 22.59 0.69 -8.03
CA ALA A 313 22.56 -0.01 -6.75
C ALA A 313 23.12 0.82 -5.60
N LYS A 314 24.20 1.59 -5.81
CA LYS A 314 24.80 2.42 -4.74
C LYS A 314 23.83 3.49 -4.19
N GLY A 315 22.80 3.85 -4.96
CA GLY A 315 21.88 4.93 -4.62
C GLY A 315 22.57 6.28 -4.44
N THR A 316 22.25 6.95 -3.33
CA THR A 316 22.79 8.27 -2.94
C THR A 316 24.22 8.22 -2.42
N GLN A 317 24.89 7.07 -2.41
CA GLN A 317 26.26 6.98 -1.91
C GLN A 317 27.29 7.52 -2.92
N PRO A 318 28.39 8.16 -2.47
CA PRO A 318 29.45 8.64 -3.37
C PRO A 318 30.07 7.53 -4.22
N PRO A 319 30.66 7.84 -5.39
CA PRO A 319 30.73 9.16 -6.05
C PRO A 319 29.48 9.48 -6.90
N ILE A 320 29.30 10.75 -7.27
CA ILE A 320 28.20 11.23 -8.15
C ILE A 320 26.81 10.93 -7.57
N SER A 321 26.58 11.29 -6.31
CA SER A 321 25.29 11.10 -5.64
C SER A 321 24.24 12.09 -6.17
N GLU A 322 24.66 13.28 -6.60
CA GLU A 322 23.79 14.35 -7.11
C GLU A 322 23.05 13.91 -8.37
N PHE A 323 23.73 13.17 -9.26
CA PHE A 323 23.10 12.65 -10.48
C PHE A 323 22.05 11.59 -10.17
N PHE A 324 22.31 10.69 -9.20
CA PHE A 324 21.31 9.72 -8.76
C PHE A 324 20.09 10.42 -8.16
N THR A 325 20.31 11.40 -7.28
CA THR A 325 19.25 12.23 -6.70
C THR A 325 18.44 12.96 -7.78
N TRP A 326 19.10 13.53 -8.78
CA TRP A 326 18.42 14.13 -9.92
C TRP A 326 17.54 13.10 -10.64
N MET A 327 18.06 11.92 -10.95
CA MET A 327 17.28 10.87 -11.60
C MET A 327 16.08 10.43 -10.76
N TYR A 328 16.24 10.30 -9.44
CA TYR A 328 15.17 9.90 -8.53
C TYR A 328 13.93 10.79 -8.65
N PHE A 329 14.13 12.11 -8.73
CA PHE A 329 13.04 13.08 -8.84
C PHE A 329 12.54 13.29 -10.28
N ASN A 330 13.34 12.98 -11.30
CA ASN A 330 13.04 13.34 -12.69
C ASN A 330 12.71 12.13 -13.59
N ILE A 331 13.09 10.91 -13.24
CA ILE A 331 12.81 9.69 -14.03
C ILE A 331 11.51 9.04 -13.53
N PRO A 332 10.46 8.96 -14.37
CA PRO A 332 9.20 8.33 -14.00
C PRO A 332 9.37 6.90 -13.50
N GLY A 333 8.77 6.59 -12.36
CA GLY A 333 8.80 5.25 -11.75
C GLY A 333 10.07 4.94 -10.96
N LEU A 334 11.16 5.71 -11.08
CA LEU A 334 12.37 5.45 -10.29
C LEU A 334 12.14 5.67 -8.79
N ALA A 335 11.29 6.64 -8.43
CA ALA A 335 10.89 6.91 -7.05
C ALA A 335 10.08 5.77 -6.40
N THR A 336 9.65 4.76 -7.17
CA THR A 336 8.89 3.60 -6.65
C THR A 336 9.78 2.49 -6.08
N PHE A 337 11.11 2.66 -6.12
CA PHE A 337 12.06 1.66 -5.63
C PHE A 337 12.33 1.83 -4.16
N ARG A 338 11.64 1.08 -3.31
CA ARG A 338 11.95 1.03 -1.87
C ARG A 338 13.34 0.45 -1.54
N GLU A 339 13.95 -0.30 -2.47
CA GLU A 339 15.27 -0.95 -2.32
C GLU A 339 16.10 -0.90 -3.62
N TYR A 340 17.05 0.04 -3.74
CA TYR A 340 17.89 0.18 -4.95
C TYR A 340 18.93 -0.93 -5.12
N MET A 341 19.29 -1.62 -4.04
CA MET A 341 20.29 -2.69 -4.08
C MET A 341 19.90 -3.84 -5.01
N ARG A 342 18.60 -3.99 -5.31
CA ARG A 342 18.07 -5.02 -6.23
C ARG A 342 18.61 -4.87 -7.65
N TRP A 343 19.11 -3.69 -8.04
CA TRP A 343 19.81 -3.51 -9.31
C TRP A 343 21.09 -4.37 -9.42
N LEU A 344 21.71 -4.76 -8.29
CA LEU A 344 22.84 -5.69 -8.29
C LEU A 344 22.53 -7.04 -8.93
N LEU A 345 21.27 -7.47 -8.95
CA LEU A 345 20.87 -8.70 -9.62
C LEU A 345 21.14 -8.66 -11.13
N MET A 346 20.98 -7.48 -11.78
CA MET A 346 21.39 -7.30 -13.18
C MET A 346 22.92 -7.19 -13.32
N ALA A 347 23.60 -6.59 -12.35
CA ALA A 347 25.06 -6.55 -12.35
C ALA A 347 25.66 -7.96 -12.26
N THR A 348 25.10 -8.83 -11.41
CA THR A 348 25.51 -10.23 -11.26
C THR A 348 25.21 -11.06 -12.51
N LEU A 349 24.05 -10.85 -13.16
CA LEU A 349 23.75 -11.46 -14.46
C LEU A 349 24.82 -11.08 -15.49
N SER A 350 25.13 -9.79 -15.57
CA SER A 350 26.16 -9.27 -16.47
C SER A 350 27.54 -9.86 -16.16
N TYR A 351 27.91 -9.93 -14.88
CA TYR A 351 29.16 -10.52 -14.42
C TYR A 351 29.31 -11.98 -14.85
N ALA A 352 28.31 -12.82 -14.53
CA ALA A 352 28.31 -14.24 -14.86
C ALA A 352 28.40 -14.48 -16.38
N PHE A 353 27.67 -13.69 -17.18
CA PHE A 353 27.78 -13.73 -18.63
C PHE A 353 29.19 -13.39 -19.11
N LEU A 354 29.77 -12.28 -18.65
CA LEU A 354 31.11 -11.83 -19.05
C LEU A 354 32.18 -12.85 -18.67
N VAL A 355 32.14 -13.42 -17.47
CA VAL A 355 33.06 -14.49 -17.06
C VAL A 355 32.91 -15.72 -17.97
N GLY A 356 31.68 -16.11 -18.33
CA GLY A 356 31.45 -17.16 -19.32
C GLY A 356 32.12 -16.87 -20.67
N ILE A 357 32.03 -15.64 -21.18
CA ILE A 357 32.72 -15.23 -22.40
C ILE A 357 34.25 -15.35 -22.25
N LEU A 358 34.82 -14.90 -21.12
CA LEU A 358 36.25 -14.97 -20.84
C LEU A 358 36.75 -16.43 -20.79
N ILE A 359 35.99 -17.33 -20.16
CA ILE A 359 36.34 -18.74 -20.08
C ILE A 359 36.30 -19.40 -21.46
N ALA A 360 35.28 -19.11 -22.27
CA ALA A 360 35.22 -19.63 -23.64
C ALA A 360 36.44 -19.19 -24.47
N ARG A 361 36.94 -17.98 -24.22
CA ARG A 361 38.16 -17.46 -24.85
C ARG A 361 39.43 -18.13 -24.31
N LEU A 362 39.52 -18.31 -22.99
CA LEU A 362 40.61 -19.08 -22.37
C LEU A 362 40.70 -20.50 -22.92
N GLU A 363 39.56 -21.18 -23.10
CA GLU A 363 39.52 -22.53 -23.67
C GLU A 363 40.06 -22.61 -25.09
N LEU A 364 39.76 -21.60 -25.91
CA LEU A 364 40.31 -21.51 -27.26
C LEU A 364 41.84 -21.35 -27.20
N ILE A 365 42.34 -20.45 -26.35
CA ILE A 365 43.78 -20.23 -26.16
C ILE A 365 44.47 -21.52 -25.71
N VAL A 366 43.91 -22.23 -24.72
CA VAL A 366 44.48 -23.49 -24.21
C VAL A 366 44.47 -24.61 -25.26
N LYS A 367 43.42 -24.69 -26.08
CA LYS A 367 43.36 -25.64 -27.20
C LYS A 367 44.39 -25.30 -28.28
N ASP A 368 44.54 -24.03 -28.61
CA ASP A 368 45.51 -23.55 -29.60
C ASP A 368 46.96 -23.81 -29.12
N ILE A 369 47.25 -23.68 -27.83
CA ILE A 369 48.56 -24.05 -27.24
C ILE A 369 48.86 -25.55 -27.38
N LYS A 370 47.86 -26.42 -27.31
CA LYS A 370 48.04 -27.87 -27.57
C LYS A 370 48.30 -28.16 -29.05
N ILE A 371 47.77 -27.34 -29.96
CA ILE A 371 48.01 -27.44 -31.42
C ILE A 371 49.36 -26.82 -31.80
N SER A 372 49.85 -25.82 -31.06
CA SER A 372 51.12 -25.14 -31.32
C SER A 372 52.38 -25.94 -30.98
N LYS A 373 52.26 -27.20 -30.50
CA LYS A 373 53.39 -28.15 -30.56
C LYS A 373 53.77 -28.54 -32.00
N ALA A 374 52.98 -28.17 -33.01
CA ALA A 374 53.26 -28.44 -34.43
C ALA A 374 53.84 -27.25 -35.23
N VAL A 375 53.90 -26.02 -34.70
CA VAL A 375 54.46 -24.88 -35.47
C VAL A 375 55.46 -24.08 -34.63
N LYS A 376 56.66 -24.66 -34.51
CA LYS A 376 57.90 -23.93 -34.22
C LYS A 376 58.15 -22.91 -35.35
N LYS A 377 57.80 -21.64 -35.15
CA LYS A 377 58.67 -20.52 -35.54
C LYS A 377 58.24 -19.21 -34.91
N ILE A 378 59.13 -18.73 -34.06
CA ILE A 378 59.16 -17.43 -33.39
C ILE A 378 59.04 -16.30 -34.42
N ARG A 379 58.07 -15.41 -34.24
CA ARG A 379 58.20 -14.01 -34.70
C ARG A 379 57.54 -13.03 -33.72
N THR A 380 58.40 -12.20 -33.14
CA THR A 380 58.18 -10.94 -32.39
C THR A 380 57.83 -10.98 -30.90
N TRP A 381 58.76 -10.44 -30.10
CA TRP A 381 58.75 -10.24 -28.63
C TRP A 381 57.74 -9.20 -28.10
N ILE A 382 56.88 -8.63 -28.95
CA ILE A 382 55.79 -7.71 -28.56
C ILE A 382 54.42 -8.43 -28.53
N GLN A 383 54.29 -9.58 -29.19
CA GLN A 383 53.07 -10.40 -29.15
C GLN A 383 52.81 -11.18 -27.85
N PRO A 384 53.81 -11.70 -27.08
CA PRO A 384 53.52 -12.46 -25.87
C PRO A 384 52.82 -11.61 -24.80
N ILE A 385 53.23 -10.36 -24.59
CA ILE A 385 52.65 -9.47 -23.56
C ILE A 385 51.15 -9.17 -23.84
N LYS A 386 50.77 -8.98 -25.11
CA LYS A 386 49.36 -8.72 -25.51
C LYS A 386 48.41 -9.89 -25.26
N ILE A 387 48.93 -11.11 -25.13
CA ILE A 387 48.15 -12.32 -24.87
C ILE A 387 48.28 -12.74 -23.40
N LEU A 388 49.49 -12.69 -22.84
CA LEU A 388 49.80 -13.09 -21.47
C LEU A 388 49.09 -12.21 -20.44
N LEU A 389 49.04 -10.88 -20.63
CA LEU A 389 48.42 -9.97 -19.66
C LEU A 389 46.89 -10.19 -19.55
N PRO A 390 46.10 -10.18 -20.65
CA PRO A 390 44.68 -10.53 -20.57
C PRO A 390 44.46 -11.95 -20.04
N THR A 391 45.32 -12.91 -20.38
CA THR A 391 45.22 -14.29 -19.89
C THR A 391 45.44 -14.38 -18.38
N GLY A 392 46.44 -13.67 -17.85
CA GLY A 392 46.68 -13.57 -16.40
C GLY A 392 45.50 -12.95 -15.67
N PHE A 393 44.91 -11.87 -16.20
CA PHE A 393 43.69 -11.28 -15.65
C PHE A 393 42.50 -12.23 -15.70
N MET A 394 42.29 -12.96 -16.80
CA MET A 394 41.23 -13.96 -16.90
C MET A 394 41.38 -15.08 -15.85
N VAL A 395 42.60 -15.54 -15.60
CA VAL A 395 42.89 -16.54 -14.55
C VAL A 395 42.65 -15.96 -13.15
N ALA A 396 43.10 -14.73 -12.88
CA ALA A 396 42.88 -14.07 -11.59
C ALA A 396 41.38 -13.89 -11.29
N ILE A 397 40.60 -13.41 -12.27
CA ILE A 397 39.14 -13.28 -12.16
C ILE A 397 38.50 -14.64 -11.85
N LEU A 398 38.95 -15.71 -12.54
CA LEU A 398 38.42 -17.06 -12.31
C LEU A 398 38.74 -17.57 -10.90
N VAL A 399 39.97 -17.37 -10.41
CA VAL A 399 40.39 -17.79 -9.06
C VAL A 399 39.56 -17.06 -8.00
N ILE A 400 39.47 -15.72 -8.09
CA ILE A 400 38.70 -14.94 -7.11
C ILE A 400 37.20 -15.29 -7.18
N SER A 401 36.65 -15.48 -8.39
CA SER A 401 35.27 -15.95 -8.55
C SER A 401 35.05 -17.30 -7.89
N SER A 402 36.02 -18.22 -8.00
CA SER A 402 35.94 -19.55 -7.39
C SER A 402 35.98 -19.47 -5.87
N ILE A 403 36.81 -18.58 -5.30
CA ILE A 403 36.83 -18.30 -3.86
C ILE A 403 35.47 -17.78 -3.41
N ASN A 404 34.91 -16.78 -4.11
CA ASN A 404 33.58 -16.24 -3.81
C ASN A 404 32.49 -17.31 -3.87
N VAL A 405 32.50 -18.16 -4.90
CA VAL A 405 31.59 -19.29 -5.03
C VAL A 405 31.68 -20.22 -3.81
N VAL A 406 32.89 -20.56 -3.35
CA VAL A 406 33.09 -21.41 -2.18
C VAL A 406 32.57 -20.73 -0.91
N LEU A 407 32.90 -19.46 -0.69
CA LEU A 407 32.45 -18.70 0.48
C LEU A 407 30.92 -18.59 0.53
N THR A 408 30.28 -18.21 -0.58
CA THR A 408 28.81 -18.13 -0.65
C THR A 408 28.18 -19.51 -0.48
N SER A 409 28.78 -20.58 -1.01
CA SER A 409 28.28 -21.95 -0.80
C SER A 409 28.27 -22.34 0.68
N LEU A 410 29.32 -21.99 1.41
CA LEU A 410 29.38 -22.19 2.86
C LEU A 410 28.28 -21.40 3.58
N SER A 411 28.00 -20.17 3.16
CA SER A 411 26.88 -19.37 3.70
C SER A 411 25.53 -20.04 3.47
N PHE A 412 25.25 -20.56 2.28
CA PHE A 412 24.00 -21.30 2.01
C PHE A 412 23.87 -22.55 2.89
N ILE A 413 24.93 -23.36 2.97
CA ILE A 413 24.94 -24.60 3.74
C ILE A 413 24.75 -24.32 5.23
N ASN A 414 25.36 -23.26 5.75
CA ASN A 414 25.28 -22.89 7.17
C ASN A 414 24.02 -22.08 7.52
N SER A 415 23.29 -21.56 6.53
CA SER A 415 22.05 -20.82 6.78
C SER A 415 20.91 -21.73 7.27
N THR A 416 20.03 -21.14 8.07
CA THR A 416 18.74 -21.75 8.41
C THR A 416 17.87 -21.78 7.16
N GLN A 417 17.38 -22.96 6.79
CA GLN A 417 16.61 -23.16 5.55
C GLN A 417 15.12 -23.44 5.80
N THR A 418 14.79 -23.95 6.99
CA THR A 418 13.41 -24.23 7.40
C THR A 418 13.15 -23.71 8.80
N TYR A 419 11.88 -23.47 9.11
CA TYR A 419 11.42 -23.06 10.42
C TYR A 419 10.07 -23.71 10.75
N THR A 420 9.95 -24.30 11.95
CA THR A 420 8.74 -24.96 12.42
C THR A 420 8.17 -24.22 13.63
N HIS A 421 6.88 -23.90 13.57
CA HIS A 421 6.18 -23.22 14.66
C HIS A 421 5.94 -24.14 15.87
N GLN A 422 5.75 -23.53 17.04
CA GLN A 422 5.34 -24.26 18.23
C GLN A 422 3.87 -24.69 18.10
N GLU A 423 3.59 -25.98 18.25
CA GLU A 423 2.26 -26.58 18.06
C GLU A 423 1.17 -25.94 18.93
N LYS A 424 1.53 -25.53 20.16
CA LYS A 424 0.61 -24.85 21.08
C LYS A 424 -0.03 -23.57 20.53
N TYR A 425 0.65 -22.85 19.63
CA TYR A 425 0.11 -21.63 19.00
C TYR A 425 -0.87 -21.97 17.87
N VAL A 426 -0.61 -23.06 17.14
CA VAL A 426 -1.44 -23.51 16.03
C VAL A 426 -2.79 -24.03 16.52
N ASN A 427 -2.86 -24.69 17.69
CA ASN A 427 -4.10 -25.25 18.23
C ASN A 427 -5.18 -24.19 18.51
N ALA A 428 -4.80 -23.02 19.07
CA ALA A 428 -5.75 -21.92 19.30
C ALA A 428 -6.31 -21.36 17.97
N LEU A 429 -5.47 -21.29 16.95
CA LEU A 429 -5.86 -20.85 15.60
C LEU A 429 -6.73 -21.91 14.90
N GLN A 430 -6.46 -23.20 15.08
CA GLN A 430 -7.31 -24.26 14.55
C GLN A 430 -8.71 -24.25 15.19
N TRP A 431 -8.81 -23.98 16.49
CA TRP A 431 -10.09 -23.79 17.16
C TRP A 431 -10.91 -22.65 16.51
N MET A 432 -10.28 -21.52 16.18
CA MET A 432 -10.94 -20.43 15.44
C MET A 432 -11.53 -20.88 14.09
N GLY A 433 -10.86 -21.84 13.42
CA GLY A 433 -11.35 -22.42 12.17
C GLY A 433 -12.61 -23.27 12.32
N THR A 434 -12.94 -23.72 13.53
CA THR A 434 -14.17 -24.50 13.81
C THR A 434 -15.42 -23.64 13.91
N ILE A 435 -15.27 -22.32 14.10
CA ILE A 435 -16.38 -21.40 14.27
C ILE A 435 -17.00 -21.08 12.91
N PRO A 436 -18.28 -21.45 12.67
CA PRO A 436 -18.93 -21.20 11.39
C PRO A 436 -19.23 -19.72 11.17
N GLY A 437 -19.48 -19.35 9.91
CA GLY A 437 -19.89 -18.01 9.54
C GLY A 437 -18.77 -17.14 8.97
N GLU A 438 -19.14 -15.93 8.60
CA GLU A 438 -18.33 -15.00 7.82
C GLU A 438 -18.05 -13.75 8.68
N PHE A 439 -16.81 -13.66 9.18
CA PHE A 439 -16.38 -12.60 10.08
C PHE A 439 -14.86 -12.41 10.00
N ARG A 440 -14.39 -11.24 10.41
CA ARG A 440 -12.97 -10.91 10.57
C ARG A 440 -12.50 -11.17 12.00
N VAL A 441 -11.18 -11.35 12.11
CA VAL A 441 -10.46 -11.36 13.38
C VAL A 441 -9.45 -10.21 13.43
N ALA A 442 -9.26 -9.61 14.59
CA ALA A 442 -8.20 -8.67 14.89
C ALA A 442 -7.10 -9.36 15.70
N GLU A 443 -5.86 -8.90 15.59
CA GLU A 443 -4.71 -9.54 16.21
C GLU A 443 -3.72 -8.51 16.76
N VAL A 444 -3.03 -8.87 17.84
CA VAL A 444 -2.05 -8.03 18.54
C VAL A 444 -0.72 -8.76 18.66
N SER A 445 0.27 -8.31 17.90
CA SER A 445 1.62 -8.89 17.96
C SER A 445 2.46 -8.26 19.07
N SER A 446 3.74 -8.63 19.14
CA SER A 446 4.69 -8.01 20.08
C SER A 446 4.98 -6.53 19.81
N LEU A 447 4.63 -6.03 18.62
CA LEU A 447 4.81 -4.63 18.23
C LEU A 447 3.52 -3.82 18.29
N GLY A 448 2.38 -4.49 18.50
CA GLY A 448 1.09 -3.86 18.73
C GLY A 448 -0.03 -4.38 17.83
N TYR A 449 -1.17 -3.73 17.92
CA TYR A 449 -2.38 -4.06 17.17
C TYR A 449 -2.20 -3.86 15.65
N GLY A 450 -2.42 -4.92 14.87
CA GLY A 450 -2.30 -4.94 13.41
C GLY A 450 -0.88 -4.91 12.86
N GLU A 451 0.14 -4.99 13.73
CA GLU A 451 1.52 -5.13 13.33
C GLU A 451 1.80 -6.58 12.95
N ASN A 452 2.11 -6.83 11.68
CA ASN A 452 2.40 -8.18 11.20
C ASN A 452 3.83 -8.66 11.47
N TRP A 453 4.60 -7.89 12.25
CA TRP A 453 5.99 -8.15 12.59
C TRP A 453 6.19 -8.45 14.09
N ILE A 454 7.20 -9.25 14.42
CA ILE A 454 7.60 -9.62 15.78
C ILE A 454 9.08 -9.34 16.05
N THR A 455 9.43 -9.01 17.30
CA THR A 455 10.82 -8.79 17.74
C THR A 455 11.10 -9.50 19.07
N PRO A 456 12.21 -10.28 19.19
CA PRO A 456 13.16 -10.66 18.14
C PRO A 456 12.54 -11.68 17.17
N GLY A 457 12.99 -11.67 15.91
CA GLY A 457 12.60 -12.72 14.95
C GLY A 457 12.99 -14.10 15.51
N ILE A 458 12.09 -15.09 15.41
CA ILE A 458 12.17 -16.30 16.26
C ILE A 458 13.47 -17.09 16.07
N VAL A 459 14.20 -16.95 14.96
CA VAL A 459 15.56 -17.49 14.81
C VAL A 459 16.39 -16.67 13.81
N GLY A 460 16.64 -15.38 14.03
CA GLY A 460 17.52 -14.57 13.15
C GLY A 460 17.09 -14.44 11.67
N VAL A 461 15.98 -15.06 11.29
CA VAL A 461 15.30 -15.04 9.98
C VAL A 461 13.83 -15.38 10.26
N GLY A 462 12.92 -14.48 9.89
CA GLY A 462 11.48 -14.63 10.17
C GLY A 462 10.98 -13.60 11.17
N TYR A 463 10.58 -12.43 10.65
CA TYR A 463 10.00 -11.36 11.44
C TYR A 463 8.47 -11.37 11.40
N ARG A 464 7.80 -12.15 10.54
CA ARG A 464 6.34 -12.13 10.46
C ARG A 464 5.66 -13.00 11.50
N ASP A 465 4.60 -12.48 12.11
CA ASP A 465 3.82 -13.19 13.12
C ASP A 465 2.92 -14.26 12.47
N ILE A 466 2.92 -15.46 13.04
CA ILE A 466 1.97 -16.53 12.67
C ILE A 466 0.53 -16.11 12.93
N PHE A 467 0.28 -15.31 13.96
CA PHE A 467 -1.06 -14.86 14.32
C PHE A 467 -1.56 -13.82 13.32
N SER A 468 -0.72 -12.92 12.82
CA SER A 468 -1.13 -11.96 11.78
C SER A 468 -1.39 -12.65 10.43
N ASP A 469 -0.58 -13.64 10.05
CA ASP A 469 -0.79 -14.44 8.82
C ASP A 469 -1.69 -15.67 9.03
N SER A 470 -2.42 -15.77 10.16
CA SER A 470 -3.17 -16.98 10.53
C SER A 470 -4.39 -17.32 9.66
N TYR A 471 -4.77 -16.43 8.73
CA TYR A 471 -5.90 -16.62 7.82
C TYR A 471 -5.82 -17.91 6.98
N TYR A 472 -4.63 -18.48 6.73
CA TYR A 472 -4.53 -19.77 6.04
C TYR A 472 -4.85 -20.98 6.95
N ILE A 473 -4.76 -20.82 8.27
CA ILE A 473 -5.09 -21.84 9.25
C ILE A 473 -6.60 -21.90 9.46
N HIS A 474 -7.22 -20.77 9.82
CA HIS A 474 -8.63 -20.72 10.20
C HIS A 474 -9.58 -20.20 9.11
N ASP A 475 -9.05 -19.79 7.95
CA ASP A 475 -9.85 -19.36 6.80
C ASP A 475 -10.68 -18.08 7.01
N LYS A 476 -10.33 -17.26 8.01
CA LYS A 476 -10.98 -15.96 8.29
C LYS A 476 -10.05 -14.81 7.89
N PRO A 477 -10.57 -13.69 7.36
CA PRO A 477 -9.76 -12.49 7.18
C PRO A 477 -9.20 -11.99 8.51
N VAL A 478 -7.90 -11.66 8.53
CA VAL A 478 -7.23 -11.02 9.66
C VAL A 478 -7.10 -9.53 9.34
N LEU A 479 -7.51 -8.67 10.27
CA LEU A 479 -7.36 -7.22 10.22
C LEU A 479 -5.91 -6.87 10.57
N GLN A 480 -5.18 -6.33 9.60
CA GLN A 480 -3.79 -5.87 9.73
C GLN A 480 -3.79 -4.35 9.48
N THR A 481 -2.95 -3.82 8.60
CA THR A 481 -2.74 -2.38 8.38
C THR A 481 -3.89 -1.64 7.67
N GLY A 482 -5.09 -2.22 7.55
CA GLY A 482 -6.19 -1.67 6.76
C GLY A 482 -6.11 -1.99 5.26
N GLY A 483 -5.20 -2.89 4.88
CA GLY A 483 -4.94 -3.29 3.49
C GLY A 483 -4.11 -2.27 2.72
N TRP A 484 -4.35 -2.17 1.41
CA TRP A 484 -3.61 -1.29 0.49
C TRP A 484 -4.46 -0.12 -0.04
N VAL A 485 -5.70 0.04 0.41
CA VAL A 485 -6.55 1.15 -0.04
C VAL A 485 -6.32 2.33 0.92
N PRO A 486 -5.87 3.51 0.46
CA PRO A 486 -5.47 4.62 1.35
C PRO A 486 -6.52 5.01 2.39
N GLU A 487 -7.79 5.00 2.03
CA GLU A 487 -8.92 5.35 2.87
C GLU A 487 -9.10 4.34 4.01
N ALA A 488 -8.89 3.05 3.71
CA ALA A 488 -8.95 1.95 4.66
C ALA A 488 -7.69 1.91 5.56
N GLU A 489 -6.51 2.19 5.01
CA GLU A 489 -5.27 2.38 5.77
C GLU A 489 -5.42 3.54 6.77
N ASN A 490 -5.98 4.68 6.33
CA ASN A 490 -6.23 5.83 7.19
C ASN A 490 -7.27 5.54 8.28
N PHE A 491 -8.33 4.78 7.96
CA PHE A 491 -9.27 4.31 8.97
C PHE A 491 -8.57 3.42 10.00
N PHE A 492 -7.74 2.48 9.55
CA PHE A 492 -7.01 1.60 10.45
C PHE A 492 -6.03 2.36 11.35
N LYS A 493 -5.23 3.28 10.81
CA LYS A 493 -4.35 4.18 11.59
C LYS A 493 -5.12 4.97 12.65
N PHE A 494 -6.31 5.46 12.31
CA PHE A 494 -7.20 6.11 13.28
C PHE A 494 -7.60 5.14 14.41
N THR A 495 -7.93 3.87 14.12
CA THR A 495 -8.23 2.88 15.17
C THR A 495 -7.02 2.56 16.05
N GLN A 496 -5.82 2.44 15.47
CA GLN A 496 -4.57 2.25 16.21
C GLN A 496 -4.29 3.42 17.15
N ALA A 497 -4.43 4.65 16.65
CA ALA A 497 -4.23 5.85 17.45
C ALA A 497 -5.27 5.99 18.59
N SER A 498 -6.52 5.64 18.29
CA SER A 498 -7.63 5.69 19.26
C SER A 498 -7.46 4.66 20.39
N GLY A 499 -6.96 3.46 20.10
CA GLY A 499 -6.65 2.47 21.14
C GLY A 499 -5.33 2.71 21.85
N GLY A 500 -4.27 3.04 21.11
CA GLY A 500 -2.90 3.07 21.60
C GLY A 500 -2.61 4.22 22.56
N TRP A 501 -2.78 5.48 22.11
CA TRP A 501 -2.46 6.65 22.93
C TRP A 501 -3.68 7.28 23.59
N ARG A 502 -4.86 7.27 22.93
CA ARG A 502 -6.11 7.80 23.52
C ARG A 502 -6.77 6.83 24.49
N ARG A 503 -6.64 5.52 24.22
CA ARG A 503 -7.24 4.44 25.03
C ARG A 503 -8.75 4.62 25.21
N ILE A 504 -9.49 4.78 24.11
CA ILE A 504 -10.96 4.88 24.14
C ILE A 504 -11.61 3.57 24.65
N GLY A 505 -12.82 3.65 25.21
CA GLY A 505 -13.58 2.48 25.70
C GLY A 505 -14.44 1.76 24.66
N ASN A 506 -14.72 2.44 23.54
CA ASN A 506 -15.61 1.99 22.46
C ASN A 506 -14.85 1.54 21.20
N LEU A 507 -13.56 1.20 21.30
CA LEU A 507 -12.80 0.65 20.17
C LEU A 507 -13.36 -0.70 19.73
N ALA A 508 -13.76 -1.56 20.67
CA ALA A 508 -14.39 -2.84 20.33
C ALA A 508 -15.69 -2.65 19.54
N GLU A 509 -16.53 -1.71 19.94
CA GLU A 509 -17.77 -1.38 19.21
C GLU A 509 -17.48 -0.84 17.80
N LEU A 510 -16.49 0.08 17.67
CA LEU A 510 -16.06 0.60 16.38
C LEU A 510 -15.57 -0.50 15.43
N LEU A 511 -14.74 -1.43 15.92
CA LEU A 511 -14.26 -2.56 15.13
C LEU A 511 -15.39 -3.56 14.83
N GLY A 512 -16.29 -3.75 15.79
CA GLY A 512 -17.46 -4.62 15.70
C GLY A 512 -18.38 -4.22 14.56
N ALA A 513 -18.69 -2.93 14.43
CA ALA A 513 -19.48 -2.38 13.33
C ALA A 513 -18.96 -2.77 11.94
N PHE A 514 -17.65 -3.03 11.82
CA PHE A 514 -17.01 -3.45 10.57
C PHE A 514 -16.55 -4.91 10.61
N ASN A 515 -17.41 -5.79 11.14
CA ASN A 515 -17.32 -7.24 11.01
C ASN A 515 -16.12 -7.89 11.74
N VAL A 516 -15.53 -7.21 12.71
CA VAL A 516 -14.52 -7.80 13.62
C VAL A 516 -15.23 -8.48 14.79
N ARG A 517 -15.30 -9.81 14.76
CA ARG A 517 -15.97 -10.60 15.81
C ARG A 517 -15.02 -11.08 16.90
N TYR A 518 -13.78 -11.40 16.56
CA TYR A 518 -12.82 -11.91 17.53
C TYR A 518 -11.53 -11.10 17.55
N ILE A 519 -10.95 -10.93 18.74
CA ILE A 519 -9.63 -10.34 18.94
C ILE A 519 -8.71 -11.42 19.51
N ILE A 520 -7.59 -11.65 18.87
CA ILE A 520 -6.59 -12.65 19.24
C ILE A 520 -5.45 -11.94 19.97
N LEU A 521 -5.19 -12.35 21.20
CA LEU A 521 -4.10 -11.88 22.05
C LEU A 521 -3.13 -13.05 22.31
N PRO A 522 -2.08 -13.19 21.49
CA PRO A 522 -1.00 -14.14 21.70
C PRO A 522 -0.28 -13.94 23.06
N PRO A 523 0.49 -14.94 23.53
CA PRO A 523 1.25 -14.80 24.77
C PRO A 523 2.31 -13.69 24.74
N HIS A 524 2.77 -13.33 23.54
CA HIS A 524 3.75 -12.28 23.29
C HIS A 524 3.12 -10.95 22.82
N ALA A 525 1.79 -10.81 22.90
CA ALA A 525 1.09 -9.57 22.57
C ALA A 525 1.63 -8.38 23.38
N GLU A 526 1.75 -7.20 22.76
CA GLU A 526 2.18 -5.98 23.45
C GLU A 526 1.27 -5.70 24.66
N SER A 527 1.88 -5.57 25.84
CA SER A 527 1.17 -5.46 27.12
C SER A 527 0.17 -4.31 27.17
N ARG A 528 0.49 -3.17 26.53
CA ARG A 528 -0.40 -2.01 26.41
C ARG A 528 -1.69 -2.38 25.68
N TRP A 529 -1.60 -3.07 24.55
CA TRP A 529 -2.78 -3.46 23.77
C TRP A 529 -3.58 -4.57 24.44
N VAL A 530 -2.92 -5.47 25.17
CA VAL A 530 -3.61 -6.44 26.04
C VAL A 530 -4.46 -5.71 27.09
N GLU A 531 -3.92 -4.66 27.72
CA GLU A 531 -4.67 -3.82 28.65
C GLU A 531 -5.84 -3.10 27.95
N VAL A 532 -5.59 -2.51 26.77
CA VAL A 532 -6.63 -1.81 26.00
C VAL A 532 -7.81 -2.72 25.71
N PHE A 533 -7.58 -3.90 25.13
CA PHE A 533 -8.66 -4.83 24.77
C PHE A 533 -9.33 -5.48 25.98
N LYS A 534 -8.62 -5.68 27.10
CA LYS A 534 -9.26 -6.20 28.33
C LYS A 534 -10.19 -5.20 29.01
N ASN A 535 -10.04 -3.91 28.74
CA ASN A 535 -10.87 -2.83 29.31
C ASN A 535 -11.92 -2.30 28.32
N GLN A 536 -12.16 -2.98 27.19
CA GLN A 536 -13.24 -2.59 26.28
C GLN A 536 -14.57 -3.16 26.76
N ASP A 537 -15.62 -2.36 26.60
CA ASP A 537 -16.99 -2.82 26.80
C ASP A 537 -17.38 -3.83 25.70
N GLY A 538 -18.11 -4.87 26.10
CA GLY A 538 -18.63 -5.89 25.19
C GLY A 538 -17.62 -6.91 24.64
N LEU A 539 -16.44 -7.03 25.26
CA LEU A 539 -15.47 -8.10 24.98
C LEU A 539 -15.47 -9.16 26.07
N TYR A 540 -15.64 -10.43 25.68
CA TYR A 540 -15.65 -11.57 26.61
C TYR A 540 -14.66 -12.66 26.20
N PRO A 541 -13.98 -13.34 27.14
CA PRO A 541 -13.10 -14.47 26.82
C PRO A 541 -13.89 -15.63 26.17
N ALA A 542 -13.55 -15.95 24.93
CA ALA A 542 -14.10 -17.10 24.21
C ALA A 542 -13.17 -18.33 24.28
N LEU A 543 -11.85 -18.11 24.32
CA LEU A 543 -10.85 -19.15 24.52
C LEU A 543 -9.66 -18.59 25.31
N ASN A 544 -9.12 -19.38 26.23
CA ASN A 544 -7.80 -19.14 26.81
C ASN A 544 -7.01 -20.46 26.77
N TYR A 545 -6.04 -20.56 25.87
CA TYR A 545 -5.27 -21.78 25.66
C TYR A 545 -3.79 -21.47 25.46
N ALA A 546 -2.93 -22.11 26.27
CA ALA A 546 -1.48 -21.95 26.22
C ALA A 546 -0.99 -20.48 26.23
N GLY A 547 -1.71 -19.61 26.94
CA GLY A 547 -1.44 -18.17 27.03
C GLY A 547 -1.99 -17.33 25.86
N THR A 548 -2.61 -17.95 24.85
CA THR A 548 -3.35 -17.24 23.80
C THR A 548 -4.77 -17.00 24.31
N LEU A 549 -5.15 -15.73 24.46
CA LEU A 549 -6.49 -15.30 24.84
C LEU A 549 -7.24 -14.82 23.59
N ILE A 550 -8.40 -15.41 23.31
CA ILE A 550 -9.29 -14.97 22.24
C ILE A 550 -10.52 -14.35 22.89
N LEU A 551 -10.79 -13.10 22.55
CA LEU A 551 -11.96 -12.33 23.01
C LEU A 551 -13.02 -12.31 21.91
N GLU A 552 -14.27 -12.58 22.25
CA GLU A 552 -15.43 -12.36 21.39
C GLU A 552 -16.02 -10.98 21.63
N ASN A 553 -16.35 -10.30 20.54
CA ASN A 553 -16.98 -8.99 20.52
C ASN A 553 -18.48 -9.16 20.36
N GLU A 554 -19.27 -8.75 21.36
CA GLU A 554 -20.73 -8.82 21.30
C GLU A 554 -21.33 -7.79 20.33
N ASN A 555 -20.64 -6.67 20.11
CA ASN A 555 -21.08 -5.55 19.29
C ASN A 555 -20.79 -5.75 17.79
N TRP A 556 -20.40 -6.96 17.38
CA TRP A 556 -20.02 -7.24 15.99
C TRP A 556 -21.22 -7.23 15.04
N ALA A 557 -20.99 -6.68 13.85
CA ALA A 557 -21.95 -6.64 12.76
C ALA A 557 -21.62 -7.65 11.65
N GLN A 558 -22.66 -8.01 10.91
CA GLN A 558 -22.50 -8.73 9.66
C GLN A 558 -21.73 -7.88 8.62
N ARG A 559 -21.04 -8.52 7.67
CA ARG A 559 -20.29 -7.83 6.61
C ARG A 559 -21.18 -6.94 5.73
N VAL A 560 -22.45 -7.31 5.59
CA VAL A 560 -23.47 -6.52 4.93
C VAL A 560 -24.52 -6.16 5.97
N PHE A 561 -24.81 -4.87 6.11
CA PHE A 561 -25.86 -4.34 6.98
C PHE A 561 -26.54 -3.16 6.31
N ALA A 562 -27.69 -2.72 6.83
CA ALA A 562 -28.43 -1.61 6.28
C ALA A 562 -28.86 -0.65 7.40
N SER A 563 -28.93 0.63 7.06
CA SER A 563 -29.46 1.69 7.93
C SER A 563 -30.61 2.40 7.22
N SER A 564 -31.72 2.62 7.92
CA SER A 564 -32.88 3.34 7.36
C SER A 564 -32.67 4.85 7.33
N ARG A 565 -31.66 5.34 8.05
CA ARG A 565 -31.34 6.76 8.19
C ARG A 565 -29.84 7.00 8.04
N TYR A 566 -29.46 8.17 7.54
CA TYR A 566 -28.06 8.57 7.45
C TYR A 566 -27.84 10.07 7.65
N GLY A 567 -26.65 10.42 8.12
CA GLY A 567 -26.19 11.79 8.30
C GLY A 567 -25.03 12.15 7.37
N LEU A 568 -25.03 13.39 6.92
CA LEU A 568 -23.91 13.99 6.20
C LEU A 568 -22.92 14.61 7.19
N VAL A 569 -21.72 14.08 7.26
CA VAL A 569 -20.69 14.50 8.21
C VAL A 569 -19.80 15.58 7.59
N VAL A 570 -19.75 16.73 8.26
CA VAL A 570 -18.77 17.80 8.05
C VAL A 570 -17.79 17.75 9.23
N GLY A 571 -16.82 16.85 9.13
CA GLY A 571 -15.89 16.54 10.21
C GLY A 571 -15.01 15.33 9.86
N GLY A 572 -14.06 15.01 10.74
CA GLY A 572 -13.15 13.88 10.59
C GLY A 572 -13.65 12.59 11.26
N ARG A 573 -12.82 11.55 11.21
CA ARG A 573 -13.09 10.20 11.77
C ARG A 573 -13.45 10.20 13.25
N GLU A 574 -12.99 11.18 14.01
CA GLU A 574 -13.34 11.39 15.42
C GLU A 574 -14.85 11.48 15.63
N THR A 575 -15.61 11.95 14.63
CA THR A 575 -17.08 11.95 14.67
C THR A 575 -17.66 10.59 15.06
N MET A 576 -17.04 9.48 14.60
CA MET A 576 -17.52 8.13 14.96
C MET A 576 -17.35 7.86 16.45
N THR A 577 -16.19 8.17 17.05
CA THR A 577 -15.94 7.93 18.48
C THR A 577 -16.77 8.85 19.37
N SER A 578 -17.01 10.10 18.95
CA SER A 578 -17.92 11.03 19.64
C SER A 578 -19.36 10.52 19.65
N LEU A 579 -19.88 10.12 18.48
CA LEU A 579 -21.28 9.69 18.34
C LEU A 579 -21.59 8.40 19.09
N LEU A 580 -20.63 7.47 19.17
CA LEU A 580 -20.77 6.23 19.95
C LEU A 580 -21.01 6.47 21.47
N THR A 581 -20.80 7.69 21.98
CA THR A 581 -21.14 8.03 23.37
C THR A 581 -22.58 8.51 23.57
N ILE A 582 -23.29 8.80 22.47
CA ILE A 582 -24.67 9.27 22.50
C ILE A 582 -25.60 8.04 22.64
N PRO A 583 -26.58 8.06 23.56
CA PRO A 583 -27.42 6.90 23.81
C PRO A 583 -28.17 6.46 22.54
N ASN A 584 -28.30 5.16 22.35
CA ASN A 584 -28.95 4.52 21.19
C ASN A 584 -28.31 4.79 19.83
N PHE A 585 -27.20 5.54 19.73
CA PHE A 585 -26.45 5.64 18.49
C PHE A 585 -25.75 4.32 18.20
N ASN A 586 -25.88 3.82 16.97
CA ASN A 586 -25.20 2.61 16.52
C ASN A 586 -24.78 2.77 15.05
N LEU A 587 -23.52 2.50 14.74
CA LEU A 587 -22.97 2.66 13.39
C LEU A 587 -23.68 1.78 12.34
N ASN A 588 -24.32 0.68 12.75
CA ASN A 588 -25.05 -0.20 11.85
C ASN A 588 -26.51 0.23 11.63
N SER A 589 -27.04 1.12 12.49
CA SER A 589 -28.43 1.60 12.43
C SER A 589 -28.55 3.03 11.90
N TYR A 590 -27.47 3.81 11.98
CA TYR A 590 -27.38 5.16 11.43
C TYR A 590 -26.15 5.32 10.52
N GLY A 591 -26.40 5.53 9.23
CA GLY A 591 -25.37 5.69 8.22
C GLY A 591 -24.57 6.99 8.36
N LEU A 592 -23.26 6.94 8.14
CA LEU A 592 -22.40 8.13 8.11
C LEU A 592 -21.76 8.30 6.73
N ILE A 593 -22.09 9.41 6.05
CA ILE A 593 -21.48 9.79 4.78
C ILE A 593 -20.70 11.09 4.96
N PHE A 594 -19.40 11.03 4.74
CA PHE A 594 -18.48 12.15 4.92
C PHE A 594 -18.47 13.02 3.66
N VAL A 595 -18.71 14.33 3.84
CA VAL A 595 -18.93 15.24 2.71
C VAL A 595 -17.64 15.51 1.93
N ASP A 596 -16.49 15.58 2.60
CA ASP A 596 -15.17 15.74 1.96
C ASP A 596 -14.85 14.62 0.97
N GLN A 597 -15.32 13.41 1.26
CA GLN A 597 -15.14 12.23 0.41
C GLN A 597 -16.19 12.09 -0.70
N ASN A 598 -17.28 12.86 -0.64
CA ASN A 598 -18.44 12.74 -1.55
C ASN A 598 -18.92 14.12 -2.07
N ARG A 599 -18.02 15.10 -2.18
CA ARG A 599 -18.35 16.51 -2.47
C ARG A 599 -19.25 16.71 -3.69
N LEU A 600 -19.03 15.95 -4.77
CA LEU A 600 -19.81 16.07 -6.02
C LEU A 600 -21.26 15.58 -5.85
N LEU A 601 -21.51 14.72 -4.86
CA LEU A 601 -22.82 14.15 -4.56
C LEU A 601 -23.54 14.90 -3.42
N PHE A 602 -22.93 15.95 -2.85
CA PHE A 602 -23.47 16.64 -1.67
C PHE A 602 -24.94 17.03 -1.82
N ASN A 603 -25.31 17.74 -2.88
CA ASN A 603 -26.69 18.19 -3.07
C ASN A 603 -27.68 17.00 -3.18
N THR A 604 -27.34 15.99 -3.98
CA THR A 604 -28.19 14.79 -4.16
C THR A 604 -28.30 13.92 -2.90
N LEU A 605 -27.27 13.94 -2.05
CA LEU A 605 -27.31 13.21 -0.78
C LEU A 605 -28.03 14.00 0.29
N ALA A 606 -27.97 15.34 0.26
CA ALA A 606 -28.63 16.22 1.22
C ALA A 606 -30.15 16.25 1.05
N GLU A 607 -30.68 15.92 -0.13
CA GLU A 607 -32.13 15.85 -0.38
C GLU A 607 -32.84 14.84 0.55
N ASP A 608 -32.21 13.70 0.81
CA ASP A 608 -32.80 12.59 1.60
C ASP A 608 -32.03 12.30 2.90
N ALA A 609 -31.07 13.14 3.29
CA ALA A 609 -30.32 12.96 4.53
C ALA A 609 -31.16 13.34 5.75
N ASP A 610 -31.10 12.54 6.82
CA ASP A 610 -31.80 12.83 8.08
C ASP A 610 -31.12 13.94 8.88
N SER A 611 -29.79 14.08 8.73
CA SER A 611 -29.04 15.13 9.40
C SER A 611 -27.83 15.62 8.62
N ILE A 612 -27.39 16.83 8.95
CA ILE A 612 -26.03 17.30 8.71
C ILE A 612 -25.35 17.39 10.08
N ILE A 613 -24.25 16.66 10.23
CA ILE A 613 -23.50 16.53 11.48
C ILE A 613 -22.21 17.33 11.35
N PHE A 614 -22.08 18.39 12.14
CA PHE A 614 -20.84 19.15 12.29
C PHE A 614 -20.11 18.64 13.53
N SER A 615 -18.98 17.96 13.33
CA SER A 615 -18.10 17.54 14.43
C SER A 615 -17.03 18.59 14.66
N ASP A 616 -15.76 18.30 14.37
CA ASP A 616 -14.65 19.25 14.37
C ASP A 616 -14.71 20.27 13.22
N GLY A 617 -15.41 19.95 12.13
CA GLY A 617 -15.68 20.87 11.01
C GLY A 617 -16.76 21.91 11.30
N SER A 618 -16.76 22.98 10.50
CA SER A 618 -17.74 24.07 10.53
C SER A 618 -18.41 24.27 9.17
N TYR A 619 -19.41 25.14 9.08
CA TYR A 619 -19.98 25.53 7.78
C TYR A 619 -18.93 26.19 6.86
N LEU A 620 -17.88 26.80 7.43
CA LEU A 620 -16.77 27.33 6.65
C LEU A 620 -15.94 26.21 6.03
N ASP A 621 -15.69 25.12 6.76
CA ASP A 621 -15.05 23.93 6.18
C ASP A 621 -15.90 23.35 5.06
N LEU A 622 -17.23 23.30 5.21
CA LEU A 622 -18.12 22.87 4.12
C LEU A 622 -18.00 23.76 2.87
N ILE A 623 -17.89 25.08 3.03
CA ILE A 623 -17.66 26.00 1.90
C ILE A 623 -16.35 25.62 1.19
N PHE A 624 -15.26 25.46 1.92
CA PHE A 624 -13.96 25.09 1.33
C PHE A 624 -13.97 23.69 0.72
N THR A 625 -14.70 22.73 1.29
CA THR A 625 -14.88 21.39 0.73
C THR A 625 -15.63 21.39 -0.61
N LEU A 626 -16.60 22.29 -0.77
CA LEU A 626 -17.42 22.39 -1.99
C LEU A 626 -16.84 23.35 -3.04
N LEU A 627 -15.74 24.05 -2.75
CA LEU A 627 -14.98 24.80 -3.75
C LEU A 627 -14.32 23.85 -4.77
N ASP A 628 -14.04 24.39 -5.97
CA ASP A 628 -13.28 23.68 -6.99
C ASP A 628 -11.84 23.40 -6.49
N ASP A 629 -11.32 22.21 -6.80
CA ASP A 629 -9.99 21.74 -6.35
C ASP A 629 -8.85 22.66 -6.81
N LYS A 630 -9.05 23.43 -7.88
CA LYS A 630 -8.04 24.40 -8.32
C LYS A 630 -7.85 25.56 -7.34
N TYR A 631 -8.82 25.83 -6.47
CA TYR A 631 -8.78 26.93 -5.51
C TYR A 631 -8.29 26.50 -4.13
N VAL A 632 -8.51 25.25 -3.73
CA VAL A 632 -8.03 24.70 -2.45
C VAL A 632 -6.88 23.75 -2.73
N ILE A 633 -5.68 24.17 -2.36
CA ILE A 633 -4.41 23.47 -2.60
C ILE A 633 -4.04 22.69 -1.33
N PRO A 634 -4.16 21.35 -1.31
CA PRO A 634 -3.73 20.55 -0.18
C PRO A 634 -2.20 20.46 -0.16
N LEU A 635 -1.57 20.74 0.98
CA LEU A 635 -0.11 20.86 1.07
C LEU A 635 0.60 19.53 1.32
N GLY A 636 -0.14 18.48 1.66
CA GLY A 636 0.36 17.13 1.85
C GLY A 636 0.98 16.42 0.65
N ARG A 637 0.76 16.97 -0.56
CA ARG A 637 1.14 16.30 -1.82
C ARG A 637 2.59 16.63 -2.19
N ASN A 638 3.33 15.62 -2.65
CA ASN A 638 4.69 15.76 -3.21
C ASN A 638 5.72 16.42 -2.27
N LEU A 639 5.62 16.20 -0.96
CA LEU A 639 6.47 16.83 0.07
C LEU A 639 7.99 16.53 -0.02
N GLY A 640 8.43 15.64 -0.91
CA GLY A 640 9.85 15.39 -1.24
C GLY A 640 10.69 14.70 -0.16
N SER A 641 10.40 14.97 1.13
CA SER A 641 11.11 14.49 2.31
C SER A 641 10.13 14.01 3.39
N SER A 642 10.56 13.07 4.23
CA SER A 642 9.81 12.61 5.40
C SER A 642 9.67 13.67 6.47
N ASN A 643 10.65 14.58 6.59
CA ASN A 643 10.66 15.64 7.60
C ASN A 643 9.50 16.63 7.44
N PHE A 644 8.97 16.75 6.22
CA PHE A 644 7.82 17.59 5.91
C PHE A 644 6.47 16.90 6.10
N LYS A 645 6.41 15.64 6.51
CA LYS A 645 5.16 14.87 6.63
C LYS A 645 4.70 14.80 8.09
N SER A 646 3.39 14.91 8.28
CA SER A 646 2.71 14.57 9.54
C SER A 646 1.41 13.83 9.24
N ASP A 647 1.14 12.73 9.95
CA ASP A 647 -0.11 11.96 9.86
C ASP A 647 -1.08 12.33 11.02
N VAL A 648 -0.75 13.37 11.79
CA VAL A 648 -1.49 13.75 13.02
C VAL A 648 -2.98 14.00 12.77
N GLY A 649 -3.37 14.46 11.57
CA GLY A 649 -4.77 14.65 11.21
C GLY A 649 -5.55 13.34 11.20
N VAL A 650 -4.98 12.28 10.62
CA VAL A 650 -5.58 10.93 10.62
C VAL A 650 -5.49 10.30 12.01
N GLU A 651 -4.33 10.40 12.68
CA GLU A 651 -4.14 9.84 14.02
C GLU A 651 -5.06 10.47 15.06
N LYS A 652 -5.36 11.78 14.94
CA LYS A 652 -6.34 12.48 15.77
C LYS A 652 -7.76 12.42 15.21
N GLY A 653 -7.96 11.89 14.01
CA GLY A 653 -9.27 11.74 13.39
C GLY A 653 -9.92 13.08 13.04
N LYS A 654 -9.14 14.14 12.83
CA LYS A 654 -9.63 15.47 12.45
C LYS A 654 -9.88 15.53 10.94
N LEU A 655 -10.80 16.40 10.52
CA LEU A 655 -11.04 16.71 9.11
C LEU A 655 -9.77 17.30 8.52
N THR A 656 -9.25 16.75 7.42
CA THR A 656 -8.12 17.29 6.65
C THR A 656 -8.38 17.21 5.16
N PHE A 657 -7.80 18.14 4.40
CA PHE A 657 -7.85 18.20 2.94
C PHE A 657 -6.72 17.38 2.30
N SER A 658 -5.70 17.02 3.08
CA SER A 658 -4.65 16.08 2.68
C SER A 658 -4.27 15.10 3.79
N ASN A 659 -3.72 13.96 3.37
CA ASN A 659 -2.93 13.08 4.23
C ASN A 659 -1.75 12.49 3.43
N PRO A 660 -0.49 12.59 3.92
CA PRO A 660 -0.03 13.35 5.09
C PRO A 660 -0.31 14.85 4.95
N ILE A 661 -0.07 15.66 5.98
CA ILE A 661 -0.08 17.14 5.91
C ILE A 661 1.35 17.71 5.93
N LEU A 662 1.50 19.00 5.58
CA LEU A 662 2.79 19.69 5.62
C LEU A 662 3.19 19.99 7.07
N ARG A 663 4.37 19.52 7.48
CA ARG A 663 5.02 19.80 8.76
C ARG A 663 6.26 20.66 8.54
N LEU A 664 6.34 21.80 9.21
CA LEU A 664 7.53 22.65 9.25
C LEU A 664 8.13 22.61 10.66
N GLY A 665 9.25 21.90 10.82
CA GLY A 665 9.99 21.82 12.09
C GLY A 665 11.35 22.50 12.01
N GLY A 666 11.67 23.33 13.00
CA GLY A 666 12.89 24.15 12.98
C GLY A 666 12.85 25.29 11.95
N PRO A 667 13.98 25.99 11.69
CA PRO A 667 14.05 27.13 10.79
C PRO A 667 14.12 26.67 9.32
N VAL A 668 12.98 26.20 8.81
CA VAL A 668 12.85 25.73 7.42
C VAL A 668 11.87 26.62 6.66
N GLU A 669 12.25 26.99 5.43
CA GLU A 669 11.36 27.64 4.47
C GLU A 669 10.81 26.62 3.47
N TRP A 670 9.53 26.74 3.16
CA TRP A 670 8.84 25.96 2.13
C TRP A 670 8.16 26.90 1.15
N LYS A 671 8.32 26.67 -0.16
CA LYS A 671 7.84 27.56 -1.22
C LYS A 671 6.81 26.83 -2.09
N LEU A 672 5.64 27.47 -2.26
CA LEU A 672 4.56 27.02 -3.14
C LEU A 672 4.43 27.96 -4.34
N PRO A 673 4.88 27.55 -5.53
CA PRO A 673 4.52 28.25 -6.75
C PRO A 673 3.04 27.97 -7.09
N PHE A 674 2.31 29.00 -7.51
CA PHE A 674 0.94 28.88 -8.02
C PHE A 674 0.69 29.86 -9.17
N ASN A 675 -0.23 29.52 -10.07
CA ASN A 675 -0.51 30.30 -11.27
C ASN A 675 -1.88 31.00 -11.18
N ILE A 676 -1.93 32.26 -11.58
CA ILE A 676 -3.13 33.09 -11.67
C ILE A 676 -3.50 33.27 -13.15
N GLU A 677 -4.71 32.84 -13.51
CA GLU A 677 -5.19 32.86 -14.90
C GLU A 677 -5.65 34.25 -15.35
N LYS A 678 -6.18 35.06 -14.44
CA LYS A 678 -6.76 36.37 -14.70
C LYS A 678 -6.38 37.34 -13.57
N SER A 679 -5.92 38.54 -13.92
CA SER A 679 -5.67 39.59 -12.93
C SER A 679 -6.99 40.00 -12.26
N ASP A 680 -7.11 39.83 -10.94
CA ASP A 680 -8.31 40.10 -10.16
C ASP A 680 -8.00 40.18 -8.65
N GLU A 681 -9.02 40.42 -7.82
CA GLU A 681 -8.92 40.27 -6.37
C GLU A 681 -9.08 38.82 -5.92
N TYR A 682 -8.08 38.33 -5.20
CA TYR A 682 -8.05 36.99 -4.61
C TYR A 682 -8.03 37.07 -3.09
N ILE A 683 -8.88 36.29 -2.44
CA ILE A 683 -8.85 36.07 -1.00
C ILE A 683 -7.99 34.83 -0.70
N LEU A 684 -7.05 34.99 0.22
CA LEU A 684 -6.14 33.92 0.64
C LEU A 684 -6.52 33.43 2.03
N TRP A 685 -6.63 32.11 2.18
CA TRP A 685 -6.82 31.45 3.47
C TRP A 685 -5.79 30.36 3.67
N ILE A 686 -5.43 30.12 4.93
CA ILE A 686 -4.55 29.02 5.33
C ILE A 686 -5.22 28.17 6.40
N ARG A 687 -5.18 26.85 6.25
CA ARG A 687 -5.72 25.91 7.24
C ARG A 687 -4.58 25.38 8.11
N LEU A 688 -4.56 25.83 9.36
CA LEU A 688 -3.46 25.60 10.30
C LEU A 688 -3.87 24.74 11.48
N ALA A 689 -2.93 23.94 11.98
CA ALA A 689 -3.06 23.25 13.26
C ALA A 689 -2.74 24.21 14.42
N PHE A 690 -3.71 24.40 15.31
CA PHE A 690 -3.54 25.08 16.59
C PHE A 690 -3.29 24.07 17.70
N ASP A 691 -2.40 24.39 18.64
CA ASP A 691 -2.04 23.52 19.77
C ASP A 691 -1.23 24.29 20.83
N CYS A 692 -0.96 23.65 21.98
CA CYS A 692 -0.27 24.22 23.13
C CYS A 692 1.19 24.61 22.86
N GLN A 693 1.81 24.01 21.84
CA GLN A 693 3.19 24.27 21.44
C GLN A 693 3.27 24.42 19.92
N ARG A 694 3.43 25.66 19.45
CA ARG A 694 3.59 25.98 18.03
C ARG A 694 4.67 27.02 17.80
N GLY A 695 5.29 26.98 16.62
CA GLY A 695 6.26 28.00 16.20
C GLY A 695 5.54 29.24 15.70
N THR A 696 6.28 30.29 15.38
CA THR A 696 5.73 31.42 14.62
C THR A 696 5.86 31.12 13.13
N LEU A 697 4.74 31.12 12.42
CA LEU A 697 4.68 30.92 10.98
C LEU A 697 4.74 32.29 10.29
N HIS A 698 5.81 32.57 9.56
CA HIS A 698 5.87 33.73 8.67
C HIS A 698 5.40 33.33 7.26
N ILE A 699 4.65 34.24 6.64
CA ILE A 699 4.02 34.03 5.35
C ILE A 699 4.43 35.19 4.44
N LYS A 700 5.04 34.85 3.31
CA LYS A 700 5.43 35.80 2.27
C LYS A 700 4.70 35.48 0.97
N LEU A 701 4.24 36.50 0.27
CA LEU A 701 3.73 36.42 -1.10
C LEU A 701 4.69 37.22 -1.99
N ASP A 702 5.26 36.55 -2.99
CA ASP A 702 6.28 37.11 -3.88
C ASP A 702 7.42 37.80 -3.12
N GLU A 703 7.97 37.08 -2.12
CA GLU A 703 9.02 37.52 -1.18
C GLU A 703 8.63 38.67 -0.24
N LYS A 704 7.45 39.28 -0.40
CA LYS A 704 6.91 40.30 0.51
C LYS A 704 6.18 39.64 1.67
N MET A 705 6.54 39.99 2.91
CA MET A 705 5.83 39.50 4.10
C MET A 705 4.39 40.02 4.12
N ILE A 706 3.42 39.10 4.19
CA ILE A 706 1.99 39.40 4.24
C ILE A 706 1.36 39.08 5.60
N GLY A 707 2.01 38.24 6.42
CA GLY A 707 1.50 37.91 7.74
C GLY A 707 2.48 37.09 8.58
N SER A 708 2.22 37.10 9.89
CA SER A 708 2.89 36.26 10.88
C SER A 708 1.82 35.69 11.81
N LEU A 709 1.77 34.37 11.93
CA LEU A 709 0.76 33.66 12.72
C LEU A 709 1.46 32.86 13.82
N HIS A 710 0.93 32.92 15.03
CA HIS A 710 1.36 32.07 16.14
C HIS A 710 0.15 31.23 16.57
N PRO A 711 -0.02 30.01 16.02
CA PRO A 711 -1.25 29.24 16.17
C PRO A 711 -1.32 28.51 17.52
N LEU A 712 -1.29 29.26 18.63
CA LEU A 712 -1.46 28.68 19.95
C LEU A 712 -2.93 28.33 20.21
N GLY A 713 -3.15 27.12 20.74
CA GLY A 713 -4.44 26.64 21.22
C GLY A 713 -4.27 25.85 22.51
N PHE A 714 -5.38 25.53 23.17
CA PHE A 714 -5.35 24.70 24.38
C PHE A 714 -5.26 23.21 24.06
N ASN A 715 -5.87 22.80 22.94
CA ASN A 715 -5.79 21.46 22.37
C ASN A 715 -5.55 21.53 20.87
N PHE A 716 -5.21 20.38 20.29
CA PHE A 716 -5.01 20.21 18.86
C PHE A 716 -6.31 20.39 18.06
N LYS A 717 -6.34 21.35 17.12
CA LYS A 717 -7.43 21.49 16.15
C LYS A 717 -6.96 22.12 14.84
N PHE A 718 -7.67 21.85 13.75
CA PHE A 718 -7.49 22.60 12.50
C PHE A 718 -8.46 23.78 12.42
N SER A 719 -8.00 24.90 11.88
CA SER A 719 -8.86 26.05 11.61
C SER A 719 -8.39 26.85 10.40
N TRP A 720 -9.33 27.38 9.64
CA TRP A 720 -9.08 28.32 8.55
C TRP A 720 -8.79 29.72 9.11
N VAL A 721 -7.69 30.32 8.66
CA VAL A 721 -7.26 31.68 8.99
C VAL A 721 -7.23 32.51 7.72
N ASN A 722 -7.92 33.65 7.73
CA ASN A 722 -7.93 34.58 6.61
C ASN A 722 -6.61 35.36 6.58
N LEU A 723 -5.90 35.31 5.46
CA LEU A 723 -4.64 36.04 5.27
C LEU A 723 -4.85 37.42 4.64
N GLY A 724 -6.03 37.68 4.08
CA GLY A 724 -6.39 38.94 3.45
C GLY A 724 -6.81 38.78 1.99
N THR A 725 -7.17 39.91 1.39
CA THR A 725 -7.48 40.03 -0.03
C THR A 725 -6.34 40.74 -0.74
N PHE A 726 -5.90 40.20 -1.86
CA PHE A 726 -4.75 40.68 -2.62
C PHE A 726 -5.12 40.79 -4.09
N HIS A 727 -4.72 41.89 -4.73
CA HIS A 727 -4.78 41.99 -6.18
C HIS A 727 -3.60 41.24 -6.78
N LEU A 728 -3.88 40.15 -7.50
CA LEU A 728 -2.85 39.32 -8.13
C LEU A 728 -2.91 39.51 -9.63
N GLU A 729 -1.74 39.69 -10.25
CA GLU A 729 -1.58 39.79 -11.70
C GLU A 729 -1.69 38.39 -12.35
N ARG A 730 -1.98 38.33 -13.65
CA ARG A 730 -1.89 37.08 -14.40
C ARG A 730 -0.43 36.64 -14.47
N GLY A 731 -0.12 35.47 -13.93
CA GLY A 731 1.25 34.94 -13.95
C GLY A 731 1.51 33.90 -12.87
N THR A 732 2.78 33.58 -12.67
CA THR A 732 3.25 32.70 -11.59
C THR A 732 3.60 33.55 -10.37
N HIS A 733 3.02 33.21 -9.23
CA HIS A 733 3.28 33.79 -7.93
C HIS A 733 3.87 32.73 -7.00
N THR A 734 4.52 33.15 -5.92
CA THR A 734 5.08 32.24 -4.92
C THR A 734 4.62 32.60 -3.53
N LEU A 735 4.06 31.61 -2.81
CA LEU A 735 3.82 31.71 -1.38
C LEU A 735 4.95 31.00 -0.63
N THR A 736 5.65 31.72 0.24
CA THR A 736 6.71 31.16 1.09
C THR A 736 6.20 31.07 2.53
N LEU A 737 6.27 29.88 3.11
CA LEU A 737 5.98 29.58 4.51
C LEU A 737 7.27 29.30 5.24
N SER A 738 7.53 29.97 6.36
CA SER A 738 8.71 29.70 7.18
C SER A 738 8.36 29.58 8.65
N ASN A 739 8.89 28.54 9.28
CA ASN A 739 8.71 28.32 10.71
C ASN A 739 9.85 28.97 11.50
N HIS A 740 9.51 29.76 12.52
CA HIS A 740 10.45 30.40 13.42
C HIS A 740 10.21 29.93 14.85
N GLY A 741 11.27 29.44 15.50
CA GLY A 741 11.22 28.83 16.84
C GLY A 741 11.65 27.36 16.84
N ALA A 742 11.75 26.78 18.04
CA ALA A 742 12.18 25.39 18.23
C ALA A 742 11.06 24.35 18.03
N THR A 743 9.81 24.79 17.93
CA THR A 743 8.61 23.96 17.78
C THR A 743 8.19 23.82 16.32
N ILE A 744 7.10 23.10 16.07
CA ILE A 744 6.60 22.80 14.72
C ILE A 744 5.40 23.68 14.35
N ASN A 745 5.15 23.80 13.05
CA ASN A 745 3.89 24.24 12.48
C ASN A 745 3.38 23.21 11.48
N GLU A 746 2.08 22.90 11.54
CA GLU A 746 1.45 21.94 10.64
C GLU A 746 0.35 22.65 9.84
N ILE A 747 0.43 22.52 8.52
CA ILE A 747 -0.43 23.20 7.56
C ILE A 747 -1.08 22.15 6.66
N ASP A 748 -2.40 22.14 6.61
CA ASP A 748 -3.17 21.17 5.84
C ASP A 748 -3.40 21.64 4.40
N ALA A 749 -3.91 22.86 4.24
CA ALA A 749 -4.27 23.41 2.94
C ALA A 749 -4.13 24.93 2.88
N ILE A 750 -4.04 25.45 1.66
CA ILE A 750 -4.16 26.88 1.35
C ILE A 750 -5.30 27.04 0.35
N ALA A 751 -6.16 28.03 0.55
CA ALA A 751 -7.16 28.42 -0.43
C ALA A 751 -6.76 29.77 -1.07
N ILE A 752 -6.73 29.81 -2.39
CA ILE A 752 -6.45 31.00 -3.20
C ILE A 752 -7.64 31.16 -4.15
N VAL A 753 -8.60 32.01 -3.78
CA VAL A 753 -9.92 32.04 -4.41
C VAL A 753 -10.22 33.44 -4.92
N PRO A 754 -10.73 33.63 -6.15
CA PRO A 754 -11.27 34.91 -6.56
C PRO A 754 -12.40 35.34 -5.60
N SER A 755 -12.40 36.59 -5.14
CA SER A 755 -13.34 37.08 -4.12
C SER A 755 -14.82 36.84 -4.51
N GLN A 756 -15.15 37.01 -5.79
CA GLN A 756 -16.49 36.73 -6.31
C GLN A 756 -16.89 35.25 -6.20
N VAL A 757 -15.96 34.34 -6.51
CA VAL A 757 -16.21 32.88 -6.45
C VAL A 757 -16.42 32.44 -5.01
N MET A 758 -15.64 32.98 -4.07
CA MET A 758 -15.80 32.70 -2.64
C MET A 758 -17.19 33.12 -2.16
N ASN A 759 -17.61 34.35 -2.47
CA ASN A 759 -18.91 34.87 -2.04
C ASN A 759 -20.09 34.07 -2.61
N LEU A 760 -20.05 33.77 -3.92
CA LEU A 760 -21.09 32.97 -4.57
C LEU A 760 -21.19 31.55 -4.01
N THR A 761 -20.03 30.92 -3.75
CA THR A 761 -19.99 29.57 -3.16
C THR A 761 -20.52 29.60 -1.73
N ALA A 762 -20.11 30.59 -0.93
CA ALA A 762 -20.59 30.77 0.43
C ALA A 762 -22.12 30.95 0.49
N GLU A 763 -22.68 31.83 -0.35
CA GLU A 763 -24.14 32.01 -0.44
C GLU A 763 -24.84 30.70 -0.82
N LYS A 764 -24.33 29.97 -1.82
CA LYS A 764 -24.91 28.69 -2.24
C LYS A 764 -24.92 27.67 -1.09
N VAL A 765 -23.80 27.49 -0.40
CA VAL A 765 -23.70 26.55 0.74
C VAL A 765 -24.65 26.95 1.87
N LEU A 766 -24.66 28.23 2.25
CA LEU A 766 -25.53 28.73 3.32
C LEU A 766 -27.00 28.57 2.96
N ASN A 767 -27.39 28.81 1.70
CA ASN A 767 -28.76 28.58 1.23
C ASN A 767 -29.12 27.10 1.24
N SER A 768 -28.21 26.20 0.84
CA SER A 768 -28.44 24.76 0.96
C SER A 768 -28.67 24.32 2.41
N ILE A 769 -27.86 24.82 3.36
CA ILE A 769 -28.05 24.50 4.79
C ILE A 769 -29.38 25.08 5.31
N ARG A 770 -29.73 26.32 4.95
CA ARG A 770 -30.99 26.95 5.37
C ARG A 770 -32.21 26.16 4.89
N ASN A 771 -32.16 25.66 3.66
CA ASN A 771 -33.26 24.91 3.03
C ASN A 771 -33.28 23.42 3.39
N PHE A 772 -32.24 22.91 4.05
CA PHE A 772 -32.16 21.52 4.46
C PHE A 772 -33.29 21.18 5.45
N GLN A 773 -34.05 20.13 5.15
CA GLN A 773 -35.24 19.74 5.93
C GLN A 773 -34.91 18.83 7.12
N GLY A 774 -33.78 18.13 7.08
CA GLY A 774 -33.31 17.31 8.19
C GLY A 774 -32.72 18.12 9.34
N ARG A 775 -32.17 17.42 10.32
CA ARG A 775 -31.62 18.02 11.55
C ARG A 775 -30.21 18.54 11.36
N ILE A 776 -29.91 19.69 11.94
CA ILE A 776 -28.54 20.10 12.19
C ILE A 776 -28.12 19.53 13.53
N ILE A 777 -27.06 18.74 13.54
CA ILE A 777 -26.44 18.19 14.76
C ILE A 777 -25.01 18.73 14.82
N ILE A 778 -24.63 19.30 15.96
CA ILE A 778 -23.27 19.78 16.22
C ILE A 778 -22.75 18.97 17.40
N VAL A 779 -21.67 18.22 17.20
CA VAL A 779 -21.02 17.41 18.22
C VAL A 779 -19.63 17.97 18.45
N LYS A 780 -19.27 18.26 19.69
CA LYS A 780 -17.96 18.83 20.02
C LYS A 780 -17.39 18.13 21.24
N GLU A 781 -16.15 17.69 21.12
CA GLU A 781 -15.34 17.29 22.26
C GLU A 781 -15.08 18.50 23.17
N ALA A 782 -15.28 18.31 24.46
CA ALA A 782 -15.17 19.41 25.42
C ALA A 782 -13.73 19.91 25.53
N GLU A 783 -12.73 19.05 25.35
CA GLU A 783 -11.30 19.38 25.36
C GLU A 783 -10.87 20.23 24.16
N ASP A 784 -11.64 20.22 23.07
CA ASP A 784 -11.40 21.08 21.91
C ASP A 784 -12.02 22.48 22.08
N LEU A 785 -13.05 22.58 22.92
CA LEU A 785 -13.78 23.82 23.19
C LEU A 785 -13.21 24.60 24.37
N PHE A 786 -12.87 23.91 25.45
CA PHE A 786 -12.64 24.51 26.76
C PHE A 786 -11.25 24.16 27.32
N GLU A 787 -10.68 25.11 28.07
CA GLU A 787 -9.43 24.87 28.81
C GLU A 787 -9.61 23.84 29.93
N GLY A 788 -8.58 23.03 30.18
CA GLY A 788 -8.54 22.09 31.31
C GLY A 788 -8.62 20.61 30.91
N ILE A 789 -7.94 20.25 29.82
CA ILE A 789 -7.83 18.86 29.33
C ILE A 789 -7.43 17.93 30.48
N TYR A 790 -8.21 16.87 30.66
CA TYR A 790 -8.05 15.88 31.69
C TYR A 790 -8.11 14.49 31.08
N PRO A 791 -7.00 13.71 31.10
CA PRO A 791 -6.99 12.34 30.60
C PRO A 791 -7.95 11.47 31.43
N LEU A 792 -8.87 10.80 30.76
CA LEU A 792 -9.85 9.90 31.36
C LEU A 792 -9.98 8.64 30.49
N PRO A 793 -8.92 7.81 30.41
CA PRO A 793 -8.86 6.65 29.51
C PRO A 793 -10.02 5.68 29.77
N PHE A 794 -10.48 5.03 28.70
CA PHE A 794 -11.60 4.09 28.60
C PHE A 794 -12.99 4.69 28.87
N ASN A 795 -13.07 5.80 29.57
CA ASN A 795 -14.33 6.40 30.02
C ASN A 795 -14.79 7.54 29.09
N ALA A 796 -13.88 8.43 28.72
CA ALA A 796 -14.14 9.56 27.82
C ALA A 796 -14.21 9.13 26.34
N SER A 797 -15.01 9.85 25.54
CA SER A 797 -15.23 9.64 24.09
C SER A 797 -13.92 9.46 23.29
N ASN A 798 -12.95 10.35 23.53
CA ASN A 798 -11.63 10.35 22.88
C ASN A 798 -10.48 10.19 23.88
N GLY A 799 -10.77 9.66 25.07
CA GLY A 799 -9.80 9.46 26.14
C GLY A 799 -9.49 10.70 26.97
N PHE A 800 -10.11 11.85 26.66
CA PHE A 800 -9.96 13.11 27.38
C PHE A 800 -11.32 13.73 27.65
N ALA A 801 -11.43 14.46 28.74
CA ALA A 801 -12.55 15.34 29.07
C ALA A 801 -11.99 16.70 29.52
N THR A 802 -12.84 17.69 29.72
CA THR A 802 -12.45 18.98 30.30
C THR A 802 -12.88 19.09 31.75
N LYS A 803 -11.92 19.34 32.64
CA LYS A 803 -12.19 19.67 34.04
C LYS A 803 -12.47 21.16 34.23
N ILE A 804 -13.72 21.50 34.54
CA ILE A 804 -14.15 22.89 34.75
C ILE A 804 -13.73 23.36 36.15
N THR A 805 -12.62 24.10 36.24
CA THR A 805 -12.10 24.67 37.49
C THR A 805 -12.48 26.13 37.69
N ARG A 806 -12.82 26.83 36.60
CA ARG A 806 -13.23 28.24 36.56
C ARG A 806 -14.23 28.44 35.44
N SER A 807 -14.80 29.64 35.34
CA SER A 807 -15.63 30.00 34.19
C SER A 807 -14.82 29.92 32.90
N ASN A 808 -15.21 29.00 32.01
CA ASN A 808 -14.66 28.82 30.69
C ASN A 808 -15.61 29.37 29.64
N MET A 809 -15.06 29.89 28.56
CA MET A 809 -15.81 30.42 27.42
C MET A 809 -15.27 29.81 26.13
N ALA A 810 -16.16 29.56 25.18
CA ALA A 810 -15.82 29.12 23.84
C ALA A 810 -16.77 29.77 22.81
N GLU A 811 -16.51 29.56 21.53
CA GLU A 811 -17.41 29.95 20.45
C GLU A 811 -17.93 28.71 19.72
N ILE A 812 -19.21 28.73 19.36
CA ILE A 812 -19.83 27.72 18.51
C ILE A 812 -20.56 28.41 17.35
N SER A 813 -20.51 27.78 16.18
CA SER A 813 -21.18 28.31 14.99
C SER A 813 -22.49 27.59 14.76
N ILE A 814 -23.59 28.35 14.71
CA ILE A 814 -24.93 27.85 14.39
C ILE A 814 -25.18 28.10 12.90
N PRO A 815 -25.38 27.05 12.08
CA PRO A 815 -25.38 27.20 10.63
C PRO A 815 -26.78 27.46 10.04
N LYS A 816 -27.85 27.24 10.82
CA LYS A 816 -29.26 27.43 10.44
C LYS A 816 -30.01 28.08 11.61
N PRO A 817 -30.95 29.02 11.39
CA PRO A 817 -31.75 29.53 12.50
C PRO A 817 -32.79 28.48 12.90
N GLY A 818 -33.11 28.39 14.19
CA GLY A 818 -34.12 27.45 14.66
C GLY A 818 -34.14 27.25 16.16
N THR A 819 -34.95 26.31 16.60
CA THR A 819 -35.03 25.88 18.00
C THR A 819 -34.11 24.68 18.21
N TYR A 820 -33.22 24.77 19.19
CA TYR A 820 -32.20 23.78 19.47
C TYR A 820 -32.31 23.22 20.88
N MET A 821 -32.02 21.93 21.00
CA MET A 821 -31.72 21.26 22.27
C MET A 821 -30.21 21.18 22.45
N ILE A 822 -29.77 21.08 23.70
CA ILE A 822 -28.36 21.00 24.06
C ILE A 822 -28.18 19.85 25.05
N GLY A 823 -27.26 18.93 24.76
CA GLY A 823 -26.86 17.84 25.64
C GLY A 823 -25.41 18.02 26.09
N LEU A 824 -25.16 17.84 27.38
CA LEU A 824 -23.81 17.80 27.96
C LEU A 824 -23.58 16.41 28.57
N ARG A 825 -22.55 15.69 28.10
CA ARG A 825 -22.09 14.46 28.74
C ARG A 825 -21.16 14.82 29.88
N LEU A 826 -21.57 14.51 31.11
CA LEU A 826 -20.89 14.92 32.33
C LEU A 826 -20.30 13.72 33.06
N TYR A 827 -19.08 13.86 33.55
CA TYR A 827 -18.44 12.97 34.51
C TYR A 827 -18.17 13.75 35.80
N ALA A 828 -18.63 13.26 36.95
CA ALA A 828 -18.42 13.94 38.23
C ALA A 828 -17.91 12.98 39.31
N GLN A 829 -16.88 13.42 40.04
CA GLN A 829 -16.43 12.76 41.27
C GLN A 829 -17.40 12.94 42.45
N PRO A 830 -17.97 14.13 42.70
CA PRO A 830 -19.13 14.24 43.58
C PRO A 830 -20.38 13.76 42.82
N ARG A 831 -21.14 12.83 43.42
CA ARG A 831 -22.38 12.27 42.83
C ARG A 831 -23.45 13.33 42.57
N MET A 832 -23.37 14.51 43.19
CA MET A 832 -24.32 15.61 42.98
C MET A 832 -23.58 16.92 42.73
N GLY A 833 -24.15 17.76 41.86
CA GLY A 833 -23.63 19.10 41.58
C GLY A 833 -24.63 19.99 40.86
N ILE A 834 -24.18 21.16 40.47
CA ILE A 834 -24.93 22.14 39.67
C ILE A 834 -24.13 22.34 38.39
N ILE A 835 -24.69 22.84 37.29
CA ILE A 835 -23.95 23.43 36.16
C ILE A 835 -24.67 24.70 35.74
N ASN A 836 -23.89 25.75 35.48
CA ASN A 836 -24.37 26.96 34.81
C ASN A 836 -23.77 27.03 33.41
N PHE A 837 -24.61 26.82 32.39
CA PHE A 837 -24.25 26.89 30.98
C PHE A 837 -25.00 28.05 30.33
N SER A 838 -24.31 28.90 29.58
CA SER A 838 -24.93 29.95 28.78
C SER A 838 -24.58 29.82 27.31
N ILE A 839 -25.51 30.22 26.45
CA ILE A 839 -25.34 30.36 25.00
C ILE A 839 -26.16 31.54 24.52
N ALA A 840 -25.55 32.42 23.72
CA ALA A 840 -26.15 33.71 23.35
C ALA A 840 -26.60 34.49 24.62
N ASP A 841 -27.85 34.95 24.66
CA ASP A 841 -28.42 35.69 25.79
C ASP A 841 -29.17 34.79 26.81
N LYS A 842 -29.05 33.46 26.69
CA LYS A 842 -29.75 32.48 27.55
C LYS A 842 -28.77 31.78 28.49
N SER A 843 -29.16 31.68 29.76
CA SER A 843 -28.43 30.95 30.79
C SER A 843 -29.29 29.84 31.39
N PHE A 844 -28.70 28.67 31.54
CA PHE A 844 -29.31 27.48 32.10
C PHE A 844 -28.61 27.10 33.40
N PHE A 845 -29.37 27.10 34.49
CA PHE A 845 -28.94 26.62 35.79
C PHE A 845 -29.60 25.27 36.06
N LYS A 846 -28.80 24.20 36.15
CA LYS A 846 -29.32 22.83 36.34
C LYS A 846 -28.58 22.09 37.44
N PHE A 847 -29.34 21.43 38.30
CA PHE A 847 -28.83 20.44 39.25
C PHE A 847 -28.71 19.09 38.55
N TYR A 848 -27.70 18.31 38.92
CA TYR A 848 -27.51 16.96 38.42
C TYR A 848 -27.18 16.00 39.56
N ASN A 849 -27.52 14.73 39.39
CA ASN A 849 -27.19 13.62 40.28
C ASN A 849 -26.79 12.41 39.43
N ILE A 850 -25.62 11.83 39.68
CA ILE A 850 -25.13 10.62 39.00
C ILE A 850 -25.63 9.40 39.79
N PRO A 851 -26.41 8.50 39.15
CA PRO A 851 -26.88 7.27 39.77
C PRO A 851 -25.76 6.41 40.34
N ALA A 852 -26.07 5.62 41.38
CA ALA A 852 -25.08 4.72 41.97
C ALA A 852 -24.70 3.61 40.98
N GLY A 853 -23.42 3.56 40.59
CA GLY A 853 -22.90 2.57 39.62
C GLY A 853 -22.66 3.15 38.22
N GLU A 854 -23.11 4.38 37.96
CA GLU A 854 -22.81 5.12 36.74
C GLU A 854 -21.65 6.10 36.96
N ASN A 855 -20.91 6.38 35.88
CA ASN A 855 -19.81 7.36 35.87
C ASN A 855 -20.14 8.59 35.02
N PHE A 856 -21.11 8.48 34.12
CA PHE A 856 -21.54 9.55 33.22
C PHE A 856 -23.05 9.73 33.25
N ILE A 857 -23.48 10.98 33.02
CA ILE A 857 -24.88 11.31 32.75
C ILE A 857 -24.97 12.29 31.58
N TRP A 858 -26.09 12.27 30.88
CA TRP A 858 -26.44 13.31 29.91
C TRP A 858 -27.35 14.36 30.55
N LEU A 859 -26.88 15.61 30.57
CA LEU A 859 -27.66 16.75 31.02
C LEU A 859 -28.26 17.49 29.82
N GLU A 860 -29.59 17.52 29.75
CA GLU A 860 -30.32 18.23 28.70
C GLU A 860 -30.69 19.66 29.10
N LEU A 861 -30.41 20.60 28.21
CA LEU A 861 -30.73 22.02 28.30
C LEU A 861 -31.56 22.44 27.07
N GLY A 862 -32.33 23.52 27.23
CA GLY A 862 -33.26 23.99 26.21
C GLY A 862 -34.67 23.38 26.31
N PRO A 863 -35.51 23.57 25.27
CA PRO A 863 -35.19 24.17 23.97
C PRO A 863 -34.82 25.66 24.02
N THR A 864 -34.02 26.14 23.07
CA THR A 864 -33.69 27.57 22.89
C THR A 864 -33.61 27.96 21.43
N ASN A 865 -34.03 29.18 21.10
CA ASN A 865 -33.92 29.71 19.75
C ASN A 865 -32.50 30.27 19.53
N LEU A 866 -31.87 29.88 18.43
CA LEU A 866 -30.55 30.34 18.04
C LEU A 866 -30.59 30.84 16.59
N GLU A 867 -29.96 31.98 16.36
CA GLU A 867 -29.78 32.58 15.04
C GLU A 867 -28.55 32.03 14.32
N VAL A 868 -28.47 32.22 13.01
CA VAL A 868 -27.25 31.89 12.25
C VAL A 868 -26.08 32.75 12.72
N GLY A 869 -24.93 32.14 12.97
CA GLY A 869 -23.70 32.85 13.26
C GLY A 869 -22.90 32.25 14.41
N LYS A 870 -21.88 32.97 14.84
CA LYS A 870 -21.06 32.59 15.99
C LYS A 870 -21.73 33.03 17.27
N HIS A 871 -21.91 32.10 18.20
CA HIS A 871 -22.43 32.34 19.54
C HIS A 871 -21.37 32.02 20.57
N ARG A 872 -21.22 32.90 21.54
CA ARG A 872 -20.39 32.61 22.71
C ARG A 872 -21.14 31.63 23.61
N ILE A 873 -20.44 30.60 24.05
CA ILE A 873 -20.90 29.71 25.10
C ILE A 873 -20.04 29.92 26.35
N SER A 874 -20.64 29.84 27.52
CA SER A 874 -19.89 29.85 28.78
C SER A 874 -20.33 28.70 29.68
N ILE A 875 -19.38 28.11 30.37
CA ILE A 875 -19.63 27.15 31.44
C ILE A 875 -18.91 27.62 32.70
N SER A 876 -19.63 27.82 33.79
CA SER A 876 -19.11 28.47 35.01
C SER A 876 -19.33 27.61 36.25
N PRO A 877 -18.44 27.73 37.24
CA PRO A 877 -17.85 26.56 37.84
C PRO A 877 -18.82 25.78 38.70
N THR A 878 -18.65 24.49 38.58
CA THR A 878 -19.07 23.45 39.51
C THR A 878 -18.26 22.22 39.16
N GLY A 879 -17.55 21.63 40.14
CA GLY A 879 -16.42 20.68 40.01
C GLY A 879 -16.69 19.36 39.24
N THR A 880 -17.10 19.52 37.98
CA THR A 880 -17.60 18.51 37.05
C THR A 880 -16.67 18.49 35.85
N MET A 881 -16.48 17.31 35.27
CA MET A 881 -15.79 17.14 34.01
C MET A 881 -16.84 17.04 32.90
N VAL A 882 -16.62 17.75 31.80
CA VAL A 882 -17.48 17.69 30.62
C VAL A 882 -16.72 16.95 29.55
N ASP A 883 -17.38 16.01 28.89
CA ASP A 883 -16.77 15.15 27.88
C ASP A 883 -17.21 15.57 26.48
N VAL A 884 -18.53 15.55 26.22
CA VAL A 884 -19.09 15.90 24.91
C VAL A 884 -20.20 16.94 25.05
N LEU A 885 -20.21 17.92 24.16
CA LEU A 885 -21.32 18.85 23.93
C LEU A 885 -22.02 18.48 22.62
N VAL A 886 -23.35 18.29 22.68
CA VAL A 886 -24.20 18.05 21.50
C VAL A 886 -25.24 19.17 21.42
N ILE A 887 -25.36 19.82 20.26
CA ILE A 887 -26.42 20.80 19.98
C ILE A 887 -27.18 20.32 18.76
N TYR A 888 -28.49 20.11 18.87
CA TYR A 888 -29.29 19.56 17.76
C TYR A 888 -30.60 20.32 17.56
N SER A 889 -30.97 20.54 16.29
CA SER A 889 -32.19 21.27 15.93
C SER A 889 -33.42 20.41 16.09
N LEU A 890 -34.52 21.02 16.55
CA LEU A 890 -35.86 20.47 16.47
C LEU A 890 -36.44 20.65 15.07
N ASN A 891 -37.19 19.66 14.60
CA ASN A 891 -37.92 19.75 13.34
C ASN A 891 -39.20 20.56 13.55
N GLU A 892 -39.81 21.00 12.44
CA GLU A 892 -41.06 21.75 12.50
C GLU A 892 -42.15 20.96 13.24
N GLY A 893 -42.81 21.62 14.21
CA GLY A 893 -43.84 20.99 15.05
C GLY A 893 -43.32 20.26 16.30
N GLU A 894 -42.01 20.01 16.41
CA GLU A 894 -41.44 19.38 17.61
C GLU A 894 -41.25 20.39 18.73
N LYS A 895 -41.79 20.07 19.92
CA LYS A 895 -41.64 20.91 21.11
C LYS A 895 -40.37 20.58 21.90
N ARG A 896 -39.95 19.32 21.87
CA ARG A 896 -38.79 18.76 22.56
C ARG A 896 -38.47 17.40 21.93
N LEU A 897 -37.20 17.04 21.94
CA LEU A 897 -36.69 15.71 21.63
C LEU A 897 -35.60 15.42 22.67
N GLY A 898 -35.62 14.26 23.31
CA GLY A 898 -34.57 13.87 24.26
C GLY A 898 -33.31 13.39 23.55
N ILE A 899 -32.15 13.45 24.22
CA ILE A 899 -30.88 12.94 23.69
C ILE A 899 -30.94 11.42 23.47
N GLU A 900 -31.68 10.68 24.31
CA GLU A 900 -31.91 9.24 24.14
C GLU A 900 -32.77 8.91 22.92
N GLU A 901 -33.64 9.85 22.51
CA GLU A 901 -34.53 9.69 21.36
C GLU A 901 -33.85 10.10 20.04
N LEU A 902 -32.75 10.87 20.10
CA LEU A 902 -32.08 11.47 18.95
C LEU A 902 -31.69 10.44 17.88
N PHE A 903 -31.20 9.27 18.31
CA PHE A 903 -30.79 8.17 17.43
C PHE A 903 -31.56 6.87 17.68
N ASN A 904 -32.71 6.93 18.34
CA ASN A 904 -33.54 5.75 18.59
C ASN A 904 -34.19 5.25 17.30
N ILE A 905 -33.48 4.37 16.58
CA ILE A 905 -33.81 3.92 15.23
C ILE A 905 -33.64 2.41 15.16
N SER A 906 -34.63 1.72 14.62
CA SER A 906 -34.52 0.30 14.31
C SER A 906 -33.92 0.10 12.91
N PRO A 907 -32.82 -0.66 12.78
CA PRO A 907 -32.24 -0.96 11.47
C PRO A 907 -33.13 -1.90 10.66
N PRO A 908 -33.11 -1.82 9.32
CA PRO A 908 -33.69 -2.84 8.45
C PRO A 908 -33.15 -4.24 8.74
N SER A 909 -33.98 -5.26 8.55
CA SER A 909 -33.53 -6.65 8.68
C SER A 909 -32.71 -7.03 7.45
N VAL A 910 -31.50 -7.56 7.66
CA VAL A 910 -30.59 -7.98 6.59
C VAL A 910 -30.17 -9.42 6.82
N SER A 911 -30.23 -10.22 5.76
CA SER A 911 -29.56 -11.51 5.69
C SER A 911 -28.78 -11.60 4.38
N PHE A 912 -27.64 -12.28 4.37
CA PHE A 912 -26.85 -12.40 3.15
C PHE A 912 -26.17 -13.76 3.04
N LYS A 913 -25.84 -14.10 1.79
CA LYS A 913 -25.00 -15.23 1.42
C LYS A 913 -23.87 -14.76 0.52
N GLN A 914 -22.64 -14.93 0.97
CA GLN A 914 -21.48 -14.79 0.10
C GLN A 914 -21.45 -15.97 -0.88
N LEU A 915 -21.57 -15.70 -2.18
CA LEU A 915 -21.42 -16.74 -3.21
C LEU A 915 -19.94 -16.96 -3.53
N ASN A 916 -19.18 -15.87 -3.59
CA ASN A 916 -17.73 -15.85 -3.83
C ASN A 916 -17.16 -14.48 -3.37
N PRO A 917 -15.83 -14.24 -3.45
CA PRO A 917 -15.23 -12.96 -3.04
C PRO A 917 -15.79 -11.70 -3.70
N THR A 918 -16.43 -11.83 -4.86
CA THR A 918 -16.89 -10.70 -5.68
C THR A 918 -18.41 -10.60 -5.76
N THR A 919 -19.17 -11.51 -5.14
CA THR A 919 -20.63 -11.61 -5.30
C THR A 919 -21.33 -11.99 -4.00
N TYR A 920 -22.30 -11.17 -3.62
CA TYR A 920 -23.13 -11.36 -2.43
C TYR A 920 -24.61 -11.29 -2.84
N LYS A 921 -25.40 -12.27 -2.36
CA LYS A 921 -26.85 -12.23 -2.43
C LYS A 921 -27.37 -11.76 -1.07
N VAL A 922 -28.11 -10.68 -1.07
CA VAL A 922 -28.57 -9.98 0.13
C VAL A 922 -30.08 -9.90 0.06
N HIS A 923 -30.74 -10.26 1.15
CA HIS A 923 -32.17 -10.05 1.32
C HIS A 923 -32.35 -8.98 2.40
N VAL A 924 -33.11 -7.94 2.09
CA VAL A 924 -33.38 -6.82 2.99
C VAL A 924 -34.88 -6.63 3.12
N SER A 925 -35.35 -6.51 4.36
CA SER A 925 -36.73 -6.09 4.67
C SER A 925 -36.70 -4.71 5.32
N SER A 926 -37.27 -3.72 4.65
CA SER A 926 -37.29 -2.33 5.12
C SER A 926 -38.64 -1.67 4.85
N SER A 927 -39.13 -0.85 5.78
CA SER A 927 -40.36 -0.05 5.58
C SER A 927 -40.12 1.25 4.81
N GLN A 928 -38.86 1.66 4.64
CA GLN A 928 -38.45 2.93 4.02
C GLN A 928 -37.20 2.73 3.13
N PRO A 929 -36.86 3.68 2.24
CA PRO A 929 -35.54 3.74 1.63
C PRO A 929 -34.42 3.61 2.66
N PHE A 930 -33.28 3.04 2.24
CA PHE A 930 -32.20 2.73 3.17
C PHE A 930 -30.82 2.82 2.49
N LEU A 931 -29.80 2.92 3.33
CA LEU A 931 -28.39 2.82 2.93
C LEU A 931 -27.90 1.40 3.23
N LEU A 932 -27.53 0.67 2.18
CA LEU A 932 -26.95 -0.68 2.29
C LEU A 932 -25.42 -0.58 2.31
N THR A 933 -24.78 -1.07 3.36
CA THR A 933 -23.34 -1.02 3.55
C THR A 933 -22.70 -2.38 3.33
N LEU A 934 -21.64 -2.42 2.53
CA LEU A 934 -20.69 -3.53 2.44
C LEU A 934 -19.40 -3.10 3.15
N SER A 935 -19.08 -3.74 4.27
CA SER A 935 -17.94 -3.43 5.15
C SER A 935 -16.58 -3.82 4.56
N TYR A 936 -16.35 -3.56 3.27
CA TYR A 936 -15.06 -3.64 2.58
C TYR A 936 -14.58 -2.25 2.18
N ALA A 937 -13.27 -2.10 1.99
CA ALA A 937 -12.64 -0.90 1.48
C ALA A 937 -13.30 -0.47 0.17
N TYR A 938 -13.53 0.83 0.08
CA TYR A 938 -14.27 1.44 -0.99
C TYR A 938 -13.59 1.20 -2.33
N HIS A 939 -14.40 0.82 -3.31
CA HIS A 939 -13.96 0.79 -4.69
C HIS A 939 -15.11 1.18 -5.63
N PRO A 940 -14.88 2.07 -6.60
CA PRO A 940 -15.91 2.54 -7.53
C PRO A 940 -16.37 1.49 -8.54
N LEU A 941 -16.01 0.20 -8.38
CA LEU A 941 -16.46 -0.92 -9.22
C LEU A 941 -17.41 -1.87 -8.48
N TRP A 942 -17.63 -1.67 -7.18
CA TRP A 942 -18.72 -2.33 -6.47
C TRP A 942 -20.07 -1.78 -6.92
N ARG A 943 -21.03 -2.67 -7.16
CA ARG A 943 -22.39 -2.37 -7.62
C ARG A 943 -23.40 -3.16 -6.81
N ALA A 944 -24.56 -2.58 -6.57
CA ALA A 944 -25.75 -3.31 -6.13
C ALA A 944 -26.77 -3.35 -7.27
N TYR A 945 -27.42 -4.49 -7.46
CA TYR A 945 -28.44 -4.70 -8.49
C TYR A 945 -29.76 -5.12 -7.84
N ILE A 946 -30.84 -4.42 -8.20
CA ILE A 946 -32.22 -4.68 -7.77
C ILE A 946 -33.10 -4.64 -9.01
N ASP A 947 -33.81 -5.72 -9.33
CA ASP A 947 -34.65 -5.84 -10.53
C ASP A 947 -33.93 -5.44 -11.85
N GLY A 948 -32.62 -5.68 -11.92
CA GLY A 948 -31.78 -5.27 -13.07
C GLY A 948 -31.33 -3.80 -13.06
N ARG A 949 -31.80 -2.96 -12.14
CA ARG A 949 -31.32 -1.59 -11.95
C ARG A 949 -30.01 -1.57 -11.16
N GLU A 950 -29.02 -0.83 -11.67
CA GLU A 950 -27.71 -0.65 -11.04
C GLU A 950 -27.73 0.52 -10.05
N HIS A 951 -27.17 0.28 -8.86
CA HIS A 951 -26.86 1.29 -7.85
C HIS A 951 -25.34 1.34 -7.64
N ARG A 952 -24.75 2.53 -7.75
CA ARG A 952 -23.30 2.74 -7.61
C ARG A 952 -22.90 2.86 -6.14
N SER A 953 -21.68 2.41 -5.83
CA SER A 953 -21.08 2.56 -4.51
C SER A 953 -20.78 4.03 -4.20
N ILE A 954 -21.03 4.43 -2.96
CA ILE A 954 -20.73 5.71 -2.33
C ILE A 954 -19.76 5.43 -1.17
N LEU A 955 -18.76 6.28 -0.98
CA LEU A 955 -17.81 6.14 0.11
C LEU A 955 -18.45 6.57 1.44
N SER A 956 -18.49 5.68 2.42
CA SER A 956 -19.15 5.86 3.72
C SER A 956 -18.23 5.44 4.86
N TYR A 957 -18.48 5.91 6.09
CA TYR A 957 -17.68 5.59 7.27
C TYR A 957 -16.16 5.81 7.09
N THR A 958 -15.79 6.71 6.20
CA THR A 958 -14.42 7.01 5.77
C THR A 958 -13.68 5.96 4.92
N PHE A 959 -14.20 4.74 4.79
CA PHE A 959 -13.55 3.69 3.99
C PHE A 959 -14.49 2.68 3.32
N ALA A 960 -15.76 2.55 3.73
CA ALA A 960 -16.63 1.45 3.33
C ALA A 960 -17.47 1.76 2.08
N ASN A 961 -17.93 0.70 1.39
CA ASN A 961 -18.85 0.83 0.25
C ASN A 961 -20.30 0.90 0.75
N SER A 962 -21.05 1.90 0.32
CA SER A 962 -22.49 1.99 0.58
C SER A 962 -23.31 2.21 -0.68
N PHE A 963 -24.55 1.75 -0.69
CA PHE A 963 -25.49 1.88 -1.81
C PHE A 963 -26.79 2.50 -1.31
N LYS A 964 -27.16 3.64 -1.88
CA LYS A 964 -28.46 4.27 -1.61
C LYS A 964 -29.55 3.52 -2.37
N ILE A 965 -30.50 2.94 -1.62
CA ILE A 965 -31.61 2.17 -2.16
C ILE A 965 -32.91 2.95 -1.93
N ASP A 966 -33.45 3.51 -3.01
CA ASP A 966 -34.65 4.36 -2.99
C ASP A 966 -35.97 3.55 -2.94
N LYS A 967 -35.90 2.25 -2.65
CA LYS A 967 -37.05 1.33 -2.56
C LYS A 967 -37.21 0.81 -1.14
N SER A 968 -38.44 0.51 -0.76
CA SER A 968 -38.81 -0.20 0.46
C SER A 968 -39.52 -1.54 0.13
N GLY A 969 -39.77 -2.33 1.15
CA GLY A 969 -40.34 -3.68 1.08
C GLY A 969 -39.28 -4.77 1.29
N ASP A 970 -39.63 -5.98 0.89
CA ASP A 970 -38.73 -7.13 0.87
C ASP A 970 -37.99 -7.16 -0.48
N LEU A 971 -36.67 -6.97 -0.44
CA LEU A 971 -35.82 -6.79 -1.62
C LEU A 971 -34.72 -7.83 -1.68
N ASP A 972 -34.57 -8.46 -2.86
CA ASP A 972 -33.41 -9.28 -3.19
C ASP A 972 -32.38 -8.47 -3.98
N ILE A 973 -31.22 -8.28 -3.36
CA ILE A 973 -30.15 -7.42 -3.86
C ILE A 973 -28.94 -8.29 -4.20
N THR A 974 -28.35 -8.06 -5.37
CA THR A 974 -27.07 -8.65 -5.73
C THR A 974 -25.98 -7.60 -5.66
N ILE A 975 -25.05 -7.75 -4.72
CA ILE A 975 -23.84 -6.92 -4.68
C ILE A 975 -22.75 -7.63 -5.47
N TYR A 976 -22.16 -6.95 -6.47
CA TYR A 976 -21.18 -7.53 -7.38
C TYR A 976 -20.01 -6.57 -7.66
N TYR A 977 -18.79 -7.10 -7.68
CA TYR A 977 -17.58 -6.37 -8.05
C TYR A 977 -17.33 -6.48 -9.55
N LEU A 978 -17.58 -5.40 -10.29
CA LEU A 978 -17.50 -5.35 -11.75
C LEU A 978 -16.10 -5.66 -12.30
N GLY A 979 -15.04 -5.41 -11.51
CA GLY A 979 -13.66 -5.74 -11.89
C GLY A 979 -13.46 -7.23 -12.22
N GLN A 980 -14.27 -8.11 -11.62
CA GLN A 980 -14.24 -9.55 -11.92
C GLN A 980 -14.55 -9.85 -13.39
N LYS A 981 -15.52 -9.16 -13.98
CA LYS A 981 -15.89 -9.31 -15.40
C LYS A 981 -14.71 -9.00 -16.32
N TYR A 982 -13.94 -7.97 -16.01
CA TYR A 982 -12.78 -7.58 -16.81
C TYR A 982 -11.64 -8.60 -16.69
N THR A 983 -11.43 -9.15 -15.49
CA THR A 983 -10.49 -10.25 -15.26
C THR A 983 -10.88 -11.50 -16.06
N GLU A 984 -12.17 -11.87 -16.07
CA GLU A 984 -12.67 -13.02 -16.84
C GLU A 984 -12.47 -12.85 -18.35
N ILE A 985 -12.80 -11.68 -18.90
CA ILE A 985 -12.54 -11.37 -20.31
C ILE A 985 -11.03 -11.49 -20.62
N GLY A 986 -10.19 -10.91 -19.75
CA GLY A 986 -8.74 -11.00 -19.88
C GLY A 986 -8.22 -12.44 -19.86
N LEU A 987 -8.73 -13.28 -18.95
CA LEU A 987 -8.39 -14.70 -18.87
C LEU A 987 -8.75 -15.45 -20.15
N VAL A 988 -9.94 -15.21 -20.71
CA VAL A 988 -10.37 -15.86 -21.96
C VAL A 988 -9.45 -15.48 -23.13
N ILE A 989 -9.14 -14.19 -23.29
CA ILE A 989 -8.24 -13.71 -24.35
C ILE A 989 -6.85 -14.33 -24.21
N SER A 990 -6.31 -14.32 -22.98
CA SER A 990 -5.01 -14.92 -22.66
C SER A 990 -4.98 -16.42 -22.96
N LEU A 991 -6.02 -17.17 -22.57
CA LEU A 991 -6.10 -18.60 -22.78
C LEU A 991 -6.15 -18.96 -24.28
N ILE A 992 -7.00 -18.28 -25.06
CA ILE A 992 -7.09 -18.49 -26.51
C ILE A 992 -5.73 -18.20 -27.16
N SER A 993 -5.09 -17.09 -26.77
CA SER A 993 -3.80 -16.67 -27.30
C SER A 993 -2.69 -17.68 -26.97
N LEU A 994 -2.71 -18.25 -25.77
CA LEU A 994 -1.77 -19.28 -25.34
C LEU A 994 -1.97 -20.57 -26.14
N ILE A 995 -3.21 -21.04 -26.30
CA ILE A 995 -3.53 -22.26 -27.08
C ILE A 995 -3.06 -22.10 -28.52
N VAL A 996 -3.38 -20.99 -29.18
CA VAL A 996 -2.94 -20.69 -30.55
C VAL A 996 -1.41 -20.67 -30.65
N SER A 997 -0.74 -20.07 -29.67
CA SER A 997 0.72 -20.01 -29.61
C SER A 997 1.36 -21.41 -29.50
N ILE A 998 0.81 -22.28 -28.63
CA ILE A 998 1.29 -23.66 -28.46
C ILE A 998 1.06 -24.48 -29.72
N LEU A 999 -0.12 -24.39 -30.33
CA LEU A 999 -0.43 -25.07 -31.59
C LEU A 999 0.54 -24.62 -32.70
N TYR A 1000 0.79 -23.33 -32.83
CA TYR A 1000 1.76 -22.81 -33.80
C TYR A 1000 3.17 -23.38 -33.58
N LEU A 1001 3.68 -23.39 -32.35
CA LEU A 1001 5.02 -23.89 -32.03
C LEU A 1001 5.15 -25.42 -32.26
N THR A 1002 4.09 -26.17 -31.98
CA THR A 1002 4.07 -27.64 -32.19
C THR A 1002 3.94 -28.02 -33.66
N PHE A 1003 3.06 -27.38 -34.43
CA PHE A 1003 2.91 -27.67 -35.86
C PHE A 1003 4.15 -27.26 -36.68
N THR A 1004 4.72 -26.08 -36.40
CA THR A 1004 5.91 -25.62 -37.13
C THR A 1004 7.15 -26.47 -36.83
N SER A 1005 7.28 -27.03 -35.62
CA SER A 1005 8.37 -27.95 -35.30
C SER A 1005 8.19 -29.33 -35.97
N ASN A 1006 6.96 -29.84 -36.07
CA ASN A 1006 6.65 -31.10 -36.73
C ASN A 1006 6.74 -31.02 -38.26
N LEU A 1007 6.28 -29.93 -38.89
CA LEU A 1007 6.41 -29.73 -40.33
C LEU A 1007 7.89 -29.67 -40.76
N PHE A 1008 8.73 -28.95 -40.00
CA PHE A 1008 10.18 -28.90 -40.25
C PHE A 1008 10.82 -30.29 -40.17
N ARG A 1009 10.37 -31.12 -39.22
CA ARG A 1009 10.88 -32.48 -39.03
C ARG A 1009 10.41 -33.45 -40.12
N LYS A 1010 9.21 -33.27 -40.69
CA LYS A 1010 8.73 -34.01 -41.87
C LYS A 1010 9.40 -33.56 -43.16
N PHE A 1011 9.57 -32.26 -43.39
CA PHE A 1011 10.29 -31.74 -44.56
C PHE A 1011 11.75 -32.19 -44.61
N LYS A 1012 12.45 -32.22 -43.47
CA LYS A 1012 13.84 -32.70 -43.39
C LYS A 1012 13.99 -34.22 -43.59
N LYS A 1013 12.92 -34.99 -43.36
CA LYS A 1013 12.87 -36.44 -43.63
C LYS A 1013 12.47 -36.78 -45.07
N GLY A 1014 11.94 -35.84 -45.85
CA GLY A 1014 11.64 -36.02 -47.28
C GLY A 1014 12.74 -35.51 -48.21
N LEU A 1015 13.80 -34.92 -47.65
CA LEU A 1015 14.98 -34.36 -48.36
C LEU A 1015 16.29 -35.11 -48.03
N VAL A 1016 16.20 -36.17 -47.22
CA VAL A 1016 17.24 -37.20 -46.98
C VAL A 1016 16.65 -38.50 -47.49
#